data_AF-A0A946GBQ3-F1
#
_entry.id   AF-A0A946GBQ3-F1
#
_cell.length_a   1.000
_cell.length_b   1.000
_cell.length_c   1.000
_cell.angle_alpha   90.00
_cell.angle_beta   90.00
_cell.angle_gamma   90.00
#
_symmetry.space_group_name_H-M   'P 1'
#
loop_
_entity.id
_entity.type
_entity.pdbx_description
1 polymer ?
#
loop_
_entity_poly.entity_id
_entity_poly.type
_entity_poly.pdbx_seq_one_letter_code
_entity_poly.pdbx_strand_id
1 'polypeptide(L)'
;MKRLLPLLLAVAALGSLFLANGQEKKASSPEPTRPLKALLIAGGCCHDYVKQHEVLYKGIQERANVRVDVMWTRDRSTNPPLPLYDDPDWAKGYDIIIHDECAASNKDLKVMENILEVHKTIPAVHLHCAMHSFRNGTNKWAKHLGLHSTGHGPQKPLEITYTNPDHPITKTLENWVTKNEELYNNREIFDAEPLALATQKVGDRENSAVVAWTNTKQGAPSFSTTVGHNTYTVEDPRYLDLVTRGLLWAAGKLNDDYLKPYTGSNLITEMGAKEEKVESLFGKPSQDAVKVKLTASSVQVSDSHYPWRAIDGNVATRWTANGAAHPAWLQLEFEKPATVTSAEILWEQRTEWYHYKIETSRDGKNWEIAYDGSKNQRKSDTKDSFNAQNIKFLRVTTLGQETGKWPALWEIRLKGPKGKLKLFPILDKKEISQTKGASGKGFEKSGNIKPQITKLSPEEEAAILKDCEVPEGFEKTLFASWHSANYPVYVAASPGGDLYVSSDGNGSLGRQPNRGRVLRLRDTDKDGRADEVTEFIRDIDSPRGLIWDHDRLYLLHPPHISVFFDRDHDGVAEESKRLISDIAFGFKDRPADHTTNDITIGIDGWIYIAGGDFGFMKATGTDGRTLQHRGGGVIRFRPDGSNLELFSTGTRNILATPISPTLDMFARDNTNDGGGWDVRFHHFTPLSDHGYPRLYKNFEKEHIHPLADYGGGSGCGGVYIHEPGFPDEWNKAPFTCDWGRAGLFRHTVEPLGATFKEAAAPQKFIKVSRPTDADVDGMSAVYQAAWKGPATFNWAGPDQGYIVRVTPKGYTPEPLPEFEKMSDEALVEALDSPSHIRTLAAQRTLLRRADSIELTES
;
A
#
# COMPACT_ATOMS: atom_id res chain seq x y z
N MET A 1 44.47 86.31 20.50
CA MET A 1 43.69 87.26 19.67
C MET A 1 42.92 86.42 18.66
N LYS A 2 41.59 86.36 18.64
CA LYS A 2 40.64 87.44 18.28
C LYS A 2 41.09 88.19 17.03
N ARG A 3 40.26 88.09 15.97
CA ARG A 3 40.14 89.05 14.84
C ARG A 3 41.37 89.06 13.91
N LEU A 4 41.31 89.12 12.57
CA LEU A 4 40.30 89.21 11.50
C LEU A 4 41.18 89.33 10.20
N LEU A 5 41.12 88.45 9.19
CA LEU A 5 41.83 88.57 7.86
C LEU A 5 43.39 88.70 7.86
N PRO A 6 44.12 88.16 6.83
CA PRO A 6 44.42 88.96 5.62
C PRO A 6 44.47 88.12 4.31
N LEU A 7 43.41 88.14 3.48
CA LEU A 7 43.36 87.80 2.02
C LEU A 7 44.12 86.54 1.42
N LEU A 8 44.51 85.58 2.26
CA LEU A 8 45.33 84.36 2.06
C LEU A 8 44.48 83.06 1.86
N LEU A 9 44.99 81.84 1.54
CA LEU A 9 45.82 80.94 2.39
C LEU A 9 46.63 79.89 1.59
N ALA A 10 47.97 79.94 1.78
CA ALA A 10 49.02 78.89 1.87
C ALA A 10 48.78 77.50 1.21
N VAL A 11 49.66 76.91 0.37
CA VAL A 11 51.14 76.72 0.40
C VAL A 11 51.69 76.05 1.66
N ALA A 12 52.00 74.76 1.57
CA ALA A 12 53.14 74.05 2.20
C ALA A 12 53.13 72.61 1.61
N ALA A 13 54.06 72.10 0.81
CA ALA A 13 55.52 72.16 0.76
C ALA A 13 56.23 71.59 2.00
N LEU A 14 57.16 70.67 1.70
CA LEU A 14 58.13 69.98 2.56
C LEU A 14 57.51 68.85 3.40
N GLY A 15 57.97 67.60 3.35
CA GLY A 15 59.30 67.00 3.19
C GLY A 15 59.13 65.61 3.84
N SER A 16 59.80 64.53 3.48
CA SER A 16 61.24 64.32 3.53
C SER A 16 61.52 62.92 2.96
N LEU A 17 62.75 62.73 2.46
CA LEU A 17 63.35 61.42 2.20
C LEU A 17 63.10 60.43 3.35
N PHE A 18 62.86 59.15 3.04
CA PHE A 18 63.65 58.05 3.61
C PHE A 18 63.43 56.74 2.83
N LEU A 19 64.52 55.98 2.76
CA LEU A 19 64.75 54.76 2.01
C LEU A 19 63.92 53.56 2.48
N ALA A 20 63.70 52.65 1.52
CA ALA A 20 63.73 51.20 1.65
C ALA A 20 62.85 50.53 2.73
N ASN A 21 61.82 49.82 2.27
CA ASN A 21 61.81 48.37 2.44
C ASN A 21 60.87 47.71 1.42
N GLY A 22 61.37 46.68 0.74
CA GLY A 22 60.59 45.88 -0.18
C GLY A 22 59.53 45.06 0.54
N GLN A 23 58.32 45.09 0.01
CA GLN A 23 57.40 43.97 0.08
C GLN A 23 56.78 43.80 -1.32
N GLU A 24 56.95 42.60 -1.84
CA GLU A 24 56.45 42.15 -3.14
C GLU A 24 54.97 42.49 -3.32
N LYS A 25 54.62 43.13 -4.44
CA LYS A 25 53.24 43.14 -4.93
C LYS A 25 52.87 41.70 -5.32
N LYS A 26 52.27 40.97 -4.38
CA LYS A 26 51.49 39.76 -4.65
C LYS A 26 50.47 40.07 -5.76
N ALA A 27 50.54 39.31 -6.85
CA ALA A 27 49.49 39.29 -7.86
C ALA A 27 48.14 39.01 -7.19
N SER A 28 47.15 39.85 -7.48
CA SER A 28 45.77 39.68 -7.00
C SER A 28 45.21 38.35 -7.55
N SER A 29 44.71 37.51 -6.65
CA SER A 29 43.98 36.28 -6.98
C SER A 29 42.78 36.62 -7.89
N PRO A 30 42.48 35.82 -8.95
CA PRO A 30 41.28 36.03 -9.76
C PRO A 30 40.02 35.86 -8.90
N GLU A 31 39.01 36.70 -9.13
CA GLU A 31 37.71 36.58 -8.45
C GLU A 31 37.09 35.19 -8.72
N PRO A 32 36.41 34.58 -7.73
CA PRO A 32 35.82 33.26 -7.89
C PRO A 32 34.70 33.26 -8.94
N THR A 33 34.80 32.36 -9.93
CA THR A 33 33.80 32.17 -10.99
C THR A 33 32.42 31.85 -10.41
N ARG A 34 31.42 32.67 -10.74
CA ARG A 34 30.00 32.46 -10.36
C ARG A 34 29.52 31.07 -10.82
N PRO A 35 28.83 30.28 -9.95
CA PRO A 35 28.19 29.05 -10.39
C PRO A 35 27.06 29.31 -11.39
N LEU A 36 26.92 28.43 -12.38
CA LEU A 36 25.71 28.39 -13.22
C LEU A 36 24.50 28.02 -12.35
N LYS A 37 23.33 28.57 -12.67
CA LYS A 37 22.06 28.15 -12.07
C LYS A 37 21.27 27.32 -13.08
N ALA A 38 21.11 26.05 -12.80
CA ALA A 38 20.25 25.15 -13.56
C ALA A 38 18.93 24.90 -12.82
N LEU A 39 17.84 24.71 -13.56
CA LEU A 39 16.58 24.19 -13.04
C LEU A 39 16.31 22.80 -13.62
N LEU A 40 16.23 21.78 -12.76
CA LEU A 40 15.82 20.43 -13.12
C LEU A 40 14.32 20.27 -12.88
N ILE A 41 13.61 19.83 -13.91
CA ILE A 41 12.18 19.52 -13.87
C ILE A 41 12.00 18.01 -14.05
N ALA A 42 11.32 17.36 -13.09
CA ALA A 42 11.19 15.90 -13.06
C ALA A 42 9.82 15.43 -12.52
N GLY A 43 9.29 14.32 -13.02
CA GLY A 43 8.00 13.75 -12.58
C GLY A 43 7.21 13.08 -13.69
N GLY A 44 6.16 12.31 -13.35
CA GLY A 44 5.30 11.60 -14.32
C GLY A 44 5.35 10.07 -14.19
N CYS A 45 4.79 9.37 -15.18
CA CYS A 45 4.36 7.96 -15.06
C CYS A 45 5.44 6.89 -14.93
N CYS A 46 6.63 7.15 -15.45
CA CYS A 46 7.36 6.06 -16.10
C CYS A 46 8.77 5.81 -15.53
N HIS A 47 9.23 6.61 -14.57
CA HIS A 47 10.55 6.48 -13.93
C HIS A 47 10.51 6.71 -12.41
N ASP A 48 11.57 6.30 -11.71
CA ASP A 48 11.76 6.55 -10.27
C ASP A 48 12.23 7.99 -10.04
N TYR A 49 11.36 8.96 -10.36
CA TYR A 49 11.68 10.38 -10.25
C TYR A 49 12.03 10.81 -8.83
N VAL A 50 11.57 10.09 -7.80
CA VAL A 50 11.96 10.30 -6.40
C VAL A 50 13.47 10.15 -6.22
N LYS A 51 14.11 9.19 -6.90
CA LYS A 51 15.57 8.99 -6.81
C LYS A 51 16.32 9.68 -7.93
N GLN A 52 15.82 9.62 -9.17
CA GLN A 52 16.53 10.12 -10.33
C GLN A 52 16.82 11.63 -10.22
N HIS A 53 15.86 12.44 -9.72
CA HIS A 53 16.13 13.88 -9.52
C HIS A 53 17.31 14.10 -8.57
N GLU A 54 17.39 13.33 -7.48
CA GLU A 54 18.49 13.42 -6.51
C GLU A 54 19.83 13.03 -7.13
N VAL A 55 19.86 11.90 -7.85
CA VAL A 55 21.08 11.41 -8.52
C VAL A 55 21.56 12.42 -9.55
N LEU A 56 20.65 12.99 -10.34
CA LEU A 56 20.98 13.97 -11.38
C LEU A 56 21.55 15.26 -10.78
N TYR A 57 20.86 15.89 -9.84
CA TYR A 57 21.32 17.17 -9.30
C TYR A 57 22.64 17.01 -8.52
N LYS A 58 22.78 15.93 -7.72
CA LYS A 58 24.02 15.62 -6.99
C LYS A 58 25.15 15.31 -7.96
N GLY A 59 24.90 14.42 -8.93
CA GLY A 59 25.91 13.97 -9.88
C GLY A 59 26.45 15.10 -10.76
N ILE A 60 25.60 16.03 -11.18
CA ILE A 60 25.99 17.25 -11.91
C ILE A 60 26.79 18.19 -11.00
N GLN A 61 26.29 18.46 -9.79
CA GLN A 61 26.98 19.33 -8.82
C GLN A 61 28.35 18.81 -8.40
N GLU A 62 28.52 17.50 -8.30
CA GLU A 62 29.81 16.86 -7.99
C GLU A 62 30.83 17.00 -9.13
N ARG A 63 30.37 17.21 -10.37
CA ARG A 63 31.21 17.28 -11.57
C ARG A 63 31.42 18.70 -12.07
N ALA A 64 30.51 19.62 -11.75
CA ALA A 64 30.53 20.95 -12.33
C ALA A 64 30.03 22.05 -11.38
N ASN A 65 30.48 23.27 -11.64
CA ASN A 65 30.22 24.46 -10.83
C ASN A 65 28.85 25.03 -11.21
N VAL A 66 27.84 24.19 -10.99
CA VAL A 66 26.45 24.39 -11.38
C VAL A 66 25.60 24.12 -10.15
N ARG A 67 24.90 25.13 -9.65
CA ARG A 67 23.81 24.93 -8.69
C ARG A 67 22.59 24.41 -9.46
N VAL A 68 22.10 23.23 -9.11
CA VAL A 68 20.93 22.62 -9.76
C VAL A 68 19.75 22.69 -8.81
N ASP A 69 18.89 23.70 -8.98
CA ASP A 69 17.61 23.75 -8.28
C ASP A 69 16.65 22.74 -8.91
N VAL A 70 15.75 22.16 -8.13
CA VAL A 70 14.87 21.07 -8.55
C VAL A 70 13.42 21.44 -8.30
N MET A 71 12.58 21.28 -9.33
CA MET A 71 11.13 21.25 -9.22
C MET A 71 10.66 19.87 -9.66
N TRP A 72 10.09 19.10 -8.75
CA TRP A 72 9.67 17.73 -9.06
C TRP A 72 8.30 17.38 -8.46
N THR A 73 7.66 16.34 -8.96
CA THR A 73 6.39 15.84 -8.41
C THR A 73 6.40 14.33 -8.22
N ARG A 74 5.68 13.85 -7.19
CA ARG A 74 5.43 12.42 -6.93
C ARG A 74 4.32 11.84 -7.80
N ASP A 75 3.61 12.69 -8.54
CA ASP A 75 2.56 12.25 -9.44
C ASP A 75 3.12 11.27 -10.49
N ARG A 76 2.45 10.12 -10.62
CA ARG A 76 2.80 9.02 -11.53
C ARG A 76 1.83 8.90 -12.70
N SER A 77 1.11 9.96 -13.04
CA SER A 77 0.26 9.96 -14.23
C SER A 77 1.08 10.33 -15.47
N THR A 78 0.52 10.08 -16.64
CA THR A 78 1.06 10.57 -17.91
C THR A 78 0.79 12.07 -18.12
N ASN A 79 0.11 12.74 -17.19
CA ASN A 79 -0.19 14.18 -17.19
C ASN A 79 0.05 14.79 -15.80
N PRO A 80 1.29 14.78 -15.31
CA PRO A 80 1.59 15.25 -13.96
C PRO A 80 1.29 16.75 -13.80
N PRO A 81 0.89 17.21 -12.60
CA PRO A 81 0.71 18.62 -12.33
C PRO A 81 2.06 19.33 -12.37
N LEU A 82 2.25 20.19 -13.37
CA LEU A 82 3.44 21.01 -13.58
C LEU A 82 3.06 22.49 -13.55
N PRO A 83 2.54 22.99 -12.41
CA PRO A 83 2.00 24.36 -12.30
C PRO A 83 3.06 25.44 -12.53
N LEU A 84 4.35 25.08 -12.52
CA LEU A 84 5.41 26.01 -12.85
C LEU A 84 5.24 26.61 -14.26
N TYR A 85 4.67 25.85 -15.21
CA TYR A 85 4.51 26.29 -16.59
C TYR A 85 3.32 27.25 -16.81
N ASP A 86 2.49 27.42 -15.78
CA ASP A 86 1.41 28.40 -15.76
C ASP A 86 1.96 29.83 -15.59
N ASP A 87 3.14 29.97 -14.97
CA ASP A 87 3.84 31.25 -14.83
C ASP A 87 4.72 31.52 -16.07
N PRO A 88 4.47 32.57 -16.87
CA PRO A 88 5.32 32.88 -18.03
C PRO A 88 6.78 33.23 -17.67
N ASP A 89 7.06 33.60 -16.42
CA ASP A 89 8.40 33.95 -15.92
C ASP A 89 9.11 32.78 -15.22
N TRP A 90 8.61 31.54 -15.33
CA TRP A 90 9.08 30.38 -14.56
C TRP A 90 10.59 30.07 -14.66
N ALA A 91 11.21 30.38 -15.80
CA ALA A 91 12.63 30.13 -16.06
C ALA A 91 13.54 31.31 -15.67
N LYS A 92 12.97 32.43 -15.19
CA LYS A 92 13.70 33.67 -14.93
C LYS A 92 14.74 33.48 -13.84
N GLY A 93 15.99 33.85 -14.17
CA GLY A 93 17.12 33.77 -13.25
C GLY A 93 17.88 32.44 -13.28
N TYR A 94 17.47 31.50 -14.13
CA TYR A 94 18.25 30.31 -14.48
C TYR A 94 19.05 30.54 -15.77
N ASP A 95 20.24 29.94 -15.82
CA ASP A 95 21.14 29.99 -16.98
C ASP A 95 20.87 28.84 -17.97
N ILE A 96 20.23 27.75 -17.51
CA ILE A 96 19.92 26.54 -18.30
C ILE A 96 18.81 25.73 -17.63
N ILE A 97 17.97 25.04 -18.41
CA ILE A 97 16.91 24.15 -17.90
C ILE A 97 17.22 22.70 -18.27
N ILE A 98 16.93 21.77 -17.36
CA ILE A 98 17.02 20.33 -17.56
C ILE A 98 15.61 19.75 -17.50
N HIS A 99 15.15 19.20 -18.62
CA HIS A 99 13.86 18.53 -18.75
C HIS A 99 14.05 17.02 -18.61
N ASP A 100 13.39 16.43 -17.62
CA ASP A 100 13.33 14.98 -17.38
C ASP A 100 11.88 14.49 -17.17
N GLU A 101 10.91 15.40 -17.15
CA GLU A 101 9.51 15.09 -16.92
C GLU A 101 8.88 14.24 -18.03
N CYS A 102 7.99 13.33 -17.62
CA CYS A 102 7.14 12.50 -18.47
C CYS A 102 5.70 13.04 -18.48
N ALA A 103 5.43 13.97 -19.39
CA ALA A 103 4.13 14.61 -19.58
C ALA A 103 3.48 14.19 -20.91
N ALA A 104 3.51 12.90 -21.23
CA ALA A 104 3.09 12.37 -22.53
C ALA A 104 1.63 12.67 -22.89
N SER A 105 0.73 12.73 -21.91
CA SER A 105 -0.69 13.03 -22.10
C SER A 105 -1.03 14.52 -21.90
N ASN A 106 -0.05 15.37 -21.62
CA ASN A 106 -0.28 16.81 -21.61
C ASN A 106 -0.46 17.29 -23.07
N LYS A 107 -1.70 17.61 -23.43
CA LYS A 107 -2.07 18.08 -24.77
C LYS A 107 -2.20 19.60 -24.87
N ASP A 108 -1.87 20.33 -23.81
CA ASP A 108 -2.02 21.78 -23.78
C ASP A 108 -0.95 22.44 -24.66
N LEU A 109 -1.40 23.01 -25.78
CA LEU A 109 -0.54 23.71 -26.73
C LEU A 109 0.08 24.97 -26.10
N LYS A 110 -0.63 25.63 -25.19
CA LYS A 110 -0.16 26.87 -24.56
C LYS A 110 0.99 26.59 -23.60
N VAL A 111 0.91 25.51 -22.84
CA VAL A 111 2.01 25.03 -21.98
C VAL A 111 3.25 24.75 -22.81
N MET A 112 3.12 23.95 -23.88
CA MET A 112 4.24 23.66 -24.78
C MET A 112 4.81 24.95 -25.41
N GLU A 113 3.96 25.87 -25.86
CA GLU A 113 4.41 27.14 -26.45
C GLU A 113 5.14 28.03 -25.44
N ASN A 114 4.72 28.06 -24.17
CA ASN A 114 5.43 28.79 -23.12
C ASN A 114 6.83 28.20 -22.89
N ILE A 115 6.97 26.87 -22.91
CA ILE A 115 8.28 26.20 -22.78
C ILE A 115 9.17 26.53 -23.99
N LEU A 116 8.62 26.43 -25.20
CA LEU A 116 9.36 26.72 -26.43
C LEU A 116 9.78 28.20 -26.53
N GLU A 117 8.99 29.14 -25.99
CA GLU A 117 9.33 30.56 -25.96
C GLU A 117 10.57 30.83 -25.10
N VAL A 118 10.64 30.19 -23.93
CA VAL A 118 11.82 30.26 -23.02
C VAL A 118 13.08 29.79 -23.74
N HIS A 119 12.99 28.68 -24.48
CA HIS A 119 14.14 28.09 -25.15
C HIS A 119 14.58 28.77 -26.45
N LYS A 120 13.94 29.88 -26.84
CA LYS A 120 14.53 30.78 -27.84
C LYS A 120 15.81 31.43 -27.33
N THR A 121 15.95 31.62 -26.02
CA THR A 121 17.09 32.34 -25.40
C THR A 121 17.78 31.55 -24.29
N ILE A 122 17.09 30.67 -23.58
CA ILE A 122 17.67 29.85 -22.51
C ILE A 122 18.05 28.46 -23.05
N PRO A 123 19.30 28.00 -22.91
CA PRO A 123 19.71 26.65 -23.28
C PRO A 123 18.93 25.54 -22.56
N ALA A 124 18.93 24.33 -23.13
CA ALA A 124 18.21 23.18 -22.58
C ALA A 124 19.03 21.88 -22.57
N VAL A 125 18.74 21.03 -21.59
CA VAL A 125 19.10 19.61 -21.59
C VAL A 125 17.82 18.79 -21.58
N HIS A 126 17.68 17.84 -22.49
CA HIS A 126 16.52 16.94 -22.55
C HIS A 126 16.95 15.51 -22.26
N LEU A 127 16.41 14.95 -21.19
CA LEU A 127 16.70 13.60 -20.74
C LEU A 127 15.64 12.62 -21.23
N HIS A 128 15.88 11.34 -20.96
CA HIS A 128 15.19 10.17 -21.51
C HIS A 128 13.68 10.38 -21.74
N CYS A 129 12.93 10.78 -20.71
CA CYS A 129 11.48 10.84 -20.82
C CYS A 129 10.94 12.13 -21.46
N ALA A 130 11.72 13.21 -21.46
CA ALA A 130 11.36 14.45 -22.13
C ALA A 130 11.10 14.23 -23.62
N MET A 131 11.73 13.21 -24.23
CA MET A 131 11.53 12.79 -25.61
C MET A 131 10.07 12.45 -25.95
N HIS A 132 9.29 12.00 -24.95
CA HIS A 132 7.92 11.53 -25.14
C HIS A 132 6.87 12.45 -24.53
N SER A 133 7.27 13.61 -24.01
CA SER A 133 6.38 14.63 -23.44
C SER A 133 5.63 15.43 -24.52
N PHE A 134 4.49 16.00 -24.13
CA PHE A 134 3.68 16.93 -24.94
C PHE A 134 3.16 16.36 -26.28
N ARG A 135 2.61 15.14 -26.28
CA ARG A 135 2.03 14.49 -27.48
C ARG A 135 0.66 15.08 -27.85
N ASN A 136 0.66 16.33 -28.29
CA ASN A 136 -0.53 17.11 -28.67
C ASN A 136 -0.92 17.01 -30.15
N GLY A 137 -0.27 16.14 -30.93
CA GLY A 137 -0.54 15.98 -32.36
C GLY A 137 0.24 16.94 -33.28
N THR A 138 1.13 17.77 -32.74
CA THR A 138 2.07 18.59 -33.51
C THR A 138 3.50 18.08 -33.43
N ASN A 139 4.36 18.46 -34.36
CA ASN A 139 5.80 18.16 -34.32
C ASN A 139 6.63 19.28 -33.66
N LYS A 140 6.01 20.27 -32.99
CA LYS A 140 6.74 21.44 -32.45
C LYS A 140 7.78 21.04 -31.40
N TRP A 141 7.38 20.20 -30.43
CA TRP A 141 8.29 19.68 -29.41
C TRP A 141 9.39 18.81 -30.01
N ALA A 142 9.05 17.87 -30.88
CA ALA A 142 10.02 17.00 -31.55
C ALA A 142 11.05 17.78 -32.41
N LYS A 143 10.63 18.87 -33.07
CA LYS A 143 11.55 19.78 -33.77
C LYS A 143 12.51 20.44 -32.81
N HIS A 144 12.01 20.99 -31.68
CA HIS A 144 12.87 21.57 -30.65
C HIS A 144 13.90 20.56 -30.12
N LEU A 145 13.46 19.34 -29.81
CA LEU A 145 14.36 18.25 -29.41
C LEU A 145 15.40 17.94 -30.49
N GLY A 146 15.07 18.11 -31.77
CA GLY A 146 15.90 17.78 -32.94
C GLY A 146 15.59 16.42 -33.56
N LEU A 147 14.75 15.61 -32.92
CA LEU A 147 14.41 14.26 -33.33
C LEU A 147 13.03 13.85 -32.81
N HIS A 148 12.32 13.03 -33.57
CA HIS A 148 11.07 12.41 -33.17
C HIS A 148 11.24 10.91 -32.90
N SER A 149 10.92 10.49 -31.68
CA SER A 149 10.74 9.10 -31.29
C SER A 149 9.26 8.78 -31.06
N THR A 150 8.81 7.61 -31.49
CA THR A 150 7.41 7.14 -31.34
C THR A 150 7.26 5.93 -30.45
N GLY A 151 8.38 5.29 -30.10
CA GLY A 151 8.40 4.12 -29.26
C GLY A 151 9.83 3.69 -28.96
N HIS A 152 9.95 2.60 -28.23
CA HIS A 152 11.22 2.10 -27.76
C HIS A 152 11.30 0.57 -27.87
N GLY A 153 12.52 0.06 -27.94
CA GLY A 153 12.84 -1.35 -27.89
C GLY A 153 12.68 -1.96 -26.49
N PRO A 154 12.97 -3.27 -26.33
CA PRO A 154 12.94 -3.94 -25.04
C PRO A 154 14.02 -3.41 -24.09
N GLN A 155 13.87 -3.71 -22.80
CA GLN A 155 14.86 -3.46 -21.74
C GLN A 155 16.05 -4.41 -21.86
N LYS A 156 17.04 -4.06 -22.69
CA LYS A 156 18.26 -4.86 -22.95
C LYS A 156 19.48 -3.94 -23.10
N PRO A 157 20.71 -4.46 -22.88
CA PRO A 157 21.94 -3.69 -23.06
C PRO A 157 22.02 -2.96 -24.40
N LEU A 158 22.40 -1.69 -24.33
CA LEU A 158 22.76 -0.86 -25.47
C LEU A 158 24.28 -0.74 -25.58
N GLU A 159 24.83 -1.07 -26.74
CA GLU A 159 26.22 -0.80 -27.10
C GLU A 159 26.32 0.64 -27.64
N ILE A 160 26.80 1.58 -26.81
CA ILE A 160 26.92 3.01 -27.15
C ILE A 160 28.26 3.29 -27.83
N THR A 161 28.19 3.91 -29.01
CA THR A 161 29.33 4.33 -29.82
C THR A 161 29.28 5.83 -30.09
N TYR A 162 30.33 6.56 -29.72
CA TYR A 162 30.46 7.99 -30.03
C TYR A 162 30.86 8.20 -31.49
N THR A 163 29.98 8.86 -32.25
CA THR A 163 30.17 9.07 -33.70
C THR A 163 30.98 10.30 -34.04
N ASN A 164 31.16 11.22 -33.09
CA ASN A 164 31.99 12.40 -33.25
C ASN A 164 32.93 12.52 -32.04
N PRO A 165 34.04 11.76 -31.99
CA PRO A 165 34.95 11.75 -30.84
C PRO A 165 35.72 13.07 -30.66
N ASP A 166 35.78 13.95 -31.66
CA ASP A 166 36.47 15.23 -31.54
C ASP A 166 35.59 16.34 -30.94
N HIS A 167 34.28 16.10 -30.82
CA HIS A 167 33.35 17.09 -30.27
C HIS A 167 33.68 17.39 -28.78
N PRO A 168 33.59 18.66 -28.33
CA PRO A 168 33.94 19.01 -26.95
C PRO A 168 33.25 18.17 -25.87
N ILE A 169 31.99 17.76 -26.09
CA ILE A 169 31.25 16.90 -25.16
C ILE A 169 31.88 15.49 -25.06
N THR A 170 32.24 14.88 -26.19
CA THR A 170 32.58 13.45 -26.30
C THR A 170 34.08 13.18 -26.29
N LYS A 171 34.94 14.20 -26.47
CA LYS A 171 36.40 14.07 -26.56
C LYS A 171 37.08 13.35 -25.40
N THR A 172 36.46 13.33 -24.22
CA THR A 172 36.98 12.63 -23.03
C THR A 172 36.14 11.41 -22.65
N LEU A 173 35.19 11.01 -23.50
CA LEU A 173 34.26 9.91 -23.24
C LEU A 173 34.63 8.72 -24.11
N GLU A 174 34.48 7.52 -23.54
CA GLU A 174 34.75 6.26 -24.23
C GLU A 174 33.44 5.50 -24.48
N ASN A 175 33.41 4.71 -25.55
CA ASN A 175 32.28 3.82 -25.86
C ASN A 175 31.97 2.91 -24.66
N TRP A 176 30.69 2.60 -24.43
CA TRP A 176 30.31 1.72 -23.34
C TRP A 176 29.08 0.87 -23.64
N VAL A 177 28.93 -0.22 -22.88
CA VAL A 177 27.72 -1.04 -22.88
C VAL A 177 26.92 -0.74 -21.61
N THR A 178 25.67 -0.36 -21.77
CA THR A 178 24.75 -0.12 -20.65
C THR A 178 24.31 -1.45 -20.03
N LYS A 179 23.70 -1.39 -18.84
CA LYS A 179 22.84 -2.49 -18.34
C LYS A 179 21.54 -2.52 -19.18
N ASN A 180 20.44 -3.07 -18.67
CA ASN A 180 19.19 -3.01 -19.42
C ASN A 180 18.76 -1.56 -19.63
N GLU A 181 18.42 -1.21 -20.87
CA GLU A 181 18.06 0.13 -21.26
C GLU A 181 17.17 0.06 -22.51
N GLU A 182 16.51 1.16 -22.86
CA GLU A 182 15.55 1.19 -23.96
C GLU A 182 16.12 1.91 -25.19
N LEU A 183 16.24 1.18 -26.31
CA LEU A 183 16.60 1.81 -27.57
C LEU A 183 15.39 2.54 -28.16
N TYR A 184 15.37 3.86 -28.06
CA TYR A 184 14.32 4.68 -28.67
C TYR A 184 14.46 4.68 -30.18
N ASN A 185 13.35 4.49 -30.90
CA ASN A 185 13.39 4.58 -32.36
C ASN A 185 13.59 6.03 -32.81
N ASN A 186 14.30 6.23 -33.92
CA ASN A 186 14.42 7.53 -34.58
C ASN A 186 13.46 7.56 -35.77
N ARG A 187 12.20 7.97 -35.56
CA ARG A 187 11.20 8.01 -36.64
C ARG A 187 11.54 9.09 -37.67
N GLU A 188 11.97 10.25 -37.19
CA GLU A 188 12.34 11.39 -38.01
C GLU A 188 13.49 12.13 -37.32
N ILE A 189 14.55 12.43 -38.05
CA ILE A 189 15.69 13.23 -37.58
C ILE A 189 15.52 14.61 -38.22
N PHE A 190 15.35 15.65 -37.39
CA PHE A 190 15.25 17.03 -37.84
C PHE A 190 16.65 17.66 -37.86
N ASP A 191 16.90 18.64 -37.00
CA ASP A 191 18.17 19.38 -36.90
C ASP A 191 19.12 18.77 -35.86
N ALA A 192 18.89 17.52 -35.42
CA ALA A 192 19.79 16.83 -34.51
C ALA A 192 21.15 16.60 -35.17
N GLU A 193 22.21 17.00 -34.46
CA GLU A 193 23.61 16.73 -34.80
C GLU A 193 24.10 15.54 -33.93
N PRO A 194 24.19 14.31 -34.47
CA PRO A 194 24.45 13.12 -33.67
C PRO A 194 25.83 13.11 -33.01
N LEU A 195 25.87 12.79 -31.71
CA LEU A 195 27.10 12.59 -30.93
C LEU A 195 27.34 11.11 -30.60
N ALA A 196 26.28 10.33 -30.41
CA ALA A 196 26.37 8.90 -30.15
C ALA A 196 25.23 8.12 -30.81
N LEU A 197 25.57 6.95 -31.34
CA LEU A 197 24.65 5.88 -31.71
C LEU A 197 24.63 4.82 -30.63
N ALA A 198 23.54 4.09 -30.52
CA ALA A 198 23.51 2.85 -29.77
C ALA A 198 22.93 1.72 -30.61
N THR A 199 23.50 0.52 -30.41
CA THR A 199 23.03 -0.71 -31.04
C THR A 199 22.44 -1.64 -29.99
N GLN A 200 21.28 -2.23 -30.30
CA GLN A 200 20.59 -3.20 -29.45
C GLN A 200 20.31 -4.49 -30.23
N LYS A 201 20.84 -5.61 -29.73
CA LYS A 201 20.64 -6.96 -30.30
C LYS A 201 19.52 -7.68 -29.55
N VAL A 202 18.53 -8.19 -30.28
CA VAL A 202 17.38 -8.95 -29.76
C VAL A 202 17.17 -10.19 -30.63
N GLY A 203 17.65 -11.34 -30.16
CA GLY A 203 17.73 -12.54 -30.99
C GLY A 203 18.64 -12.30 -32.21
N ASP A 204 18.16 -12.61 -33.40
CA ASP A 204 18.90 -12.39 -34.66
C ASP A 204 18.72 -10.96 -35.22
N ARG A 205 17.96 -10.09 -34.55
CA ARG A 205 17.70 -8.71 -35.00
C ARG A 205 18.61 -7.73 -34.29
N GLU A 206 19.24 -6.85 -35.06
CA GLU A 206 20.05 -5.74 -34.57
C GLU A 206 19.44 -4.42 -35.04
N ASN A 207 19.15 -3.53 -34.09
CA ASN A 207 18.65 -2.18 -34.36
C ASN A 207 19.67 -1.14 -33.88
N SER A 208 19.79 -0.03 -34.61
CA SER A 208 20.66 1.08 -34.24
C SER A 208 19.91 2.41 -34.30
N ALA A 209 20.19 3.32 -33.37
CA ALA A 209 19.58 4.65 -33.29
C ALA A 209 20.54 5.67 -32.68
N VAL A 210 20.38 6.94 -33.03
CA VAL A 210 20.95 8.10 -32.35
C VAL A 210 20.36 8.19 -30.94
N VAL A 211 21.25 8.20 -29.96
CA VAL A 211 20.89 8.23 -28.53
C VAL A 211 21.43 9.43 -27.78
N ALA A 212 22.38 10.18 -28.34
CA ALA A 212 22.82 11.47 -27.81
C ALA A 212 23.17 12.42 -28.96
N TRP A 213 22.74 13.68 -28.88
CA TRP A 213 22.92 14.67 -29.94
C TRP A 213 22.82 16.11 -29.40
N THR A 214 23.20 17.07 -30.25
CA THR A 214 23.01 18.50 -30.03
C THR A 214 22.02 19.09 -31.03
N ASN A 215 21.38 20.20 -30.69
CA ASN A 215 20.57 20.98 -31.62
C ASN A 215 20.83 22.48 -31.42
N THR A 216 21.25 23.16 -32.48
CA THR A 216 21.55 24.61 -32.50
C THR A 216 20.66 25.40 -33.45
N LYS A 217 19.69 24.75 -34.11
CA LYS A 217 18.83 25.37 -35.15
C LYS A 217 17.45 25.75 -34.63
N GLN A 218 17.10 25.36 -33.40
CA GLN A 218 15.74 25.49 -32.84
C GLN A 218 15.68 26.34 -31.57
N GLY A 219 16.49 27.40 -31.52
CA GLY A 219 16.59 28.33 -30.40
C GLY A 219 18.00 28.38 -29.81
N ALA A 220 18.09 28.56 -28.50
CA ALA A 220 19.35 28.43 -27.77
C ALA A 220 19.89 26.99 -27.88
N PRO A 221 21.22 26.78 -27.78
CA PRO A 221 21.80 25.45 -27.89
C PRO A 221 21.19 24.45 -26.90
N SER A 222 20.97 23.22 -27.36
CA SER A 222 20.50 22.14 -26.49
C SER A 222 21.30 20.85 -26.68
N PHE A 223 21.35 20.07 -25.61
CA PHE A 223 21.86 18.70 -25.59
C PHE A 223 20.74 17.75 -25.23
N SER A 224 20.63 16.62 -25.92
CA SER A 224 19.55 15.66 -25.73
C SER A 224 20.11 14.24 -25.68
N THR A 225 19.51 13.40 -24.83
CA THR A 225 19.81 11.97 -24.76
C THR A 225 18.56 11.13 -24.52
N THR A 226 18.45 10.00 -25.21
CA THR A 226 17.41 8.98 -24.97
C THR A 226 17.87 7.94 -23.94
N VAL A 227 19.07 8.06 -23.37
CA VAL A 227 19.58 7.13 -22.35
C VAL A 227 19.12 7.63 -20.98
N GLY A 228 18.79 6.71 -20.06
CA GLY A 228 18.45 7.06 -18.68
C GLY A 228 17.12 6.52 -18.18
N HIS A 229 16.56 5.45 -18.76
CA HIS A 229 15.30 4.88 -18.27
C HIS A 229 15.40 4.47 -16.80
N ASN A 230 16.50 3.80 -16.45
CA ASN A 230 16.68 3.17 -15.15
C ASN A 230 17.57 4.00 -14.23
N THR A 231 17.26 4.03 -12.94
CA THR A 231 18.06 4.75 -11.92
C THR A 231 19.52 4.32 -11.93
N TYR A 232 19.82 3.03 -12.14
CA TYR A 232 21.21 2.57 -12.22
C TYR A 232 21.95 3.05 -13.48
N THR A 233 21.25 3.42 -14.55
CA THR A 233 21.86 4.07 -15.73
C THR A 233 22.15 5.53 -15.39
N VAL A 234 21.20 6.20 -14.74
CA VAL A 234 21.35 7.59 -14.29
C VAL A 234 22.46 7.76 -13.25
N GLU A 235 22.67 6.75 -12.39
CA GLU A 235 23.78 6.68 -11.41
C GLU A 235 25.14 6.35 -12.05
N ASP A 236 25.17 5.89 -13.30
CA ASP A 236 26.42 5.49 -13.95
C ASP A 236 27.31 6.72 -14.16
N PRO A 237 28.57 6.71 -13.68
CA PRO A 237 29.45 7.86 -13.83
C PRO A 237 29.60 8.34 -15.27
N ARG A 238 29.59 7.42 -16.24
CA ARG A 238 29.74 7.73 -17.67
C ARG A 238 28.51 8.46 -18.22
N TYR A 239 27.32 8.11 -17.72
CA TYR A 239 26.09 8.83 -18.04
C TYR A 239 26.11 10.25 -17.46
N LEU A 240 26.46 10.38 -16.18
CA LEU A 240 26.54 11.69 -15.52
C LEU A 240 27.61 12.59 -16.15
N ASP A 241 28.73 12.03 -16.62
CA ASP A 241 29.75 12.77 -17.36
C ASP A 241 29.20 13.27 -18.70
N LEU A 242 28.50 12.42 -19.46
CA LEU A 242 27.84 12.80 -20.71
C LEU A 242 26.83 13.94 -20.51
N VAL A 243 25.92 13.80 -19.53
CA VAL A 243 24.89 14.82 -19.23
C VAL A 243 25.53 16.12 -18.74
N THR A 244 26.51 16.05 -17.83
CA THR A 244 27.16 17.24 -17.27
C THR A 244 27.92 18.01 -18.36
N ARG A 245 28.66 17.31 -19.22
CA ARG A 245 29.39 17.93 -20.32
C ARG A 245 28.44 18.51 -21.37
N GLY A 246 27.34 17.82 -21.65
CA GLY A 246 26.26 18.31 -22.51
C GLY A 246 25.63 19.61 -21.98
N LEU A 247 25.33 19.65 -20.69
CA LEU A 247 24.82 20.84 -19.98
C LEU A 247 25.80 22.02 -20.10
N LEU A 248 27.07 21.80 -19.75
CA LEU A 248 28.08 22.85 -19.82
C LEU A 248 28.33 23.33 -21.26
N TRP A 249 28.27 22.44 -22.25
CA TRP A 249 28.40 22.81 -23.65
C TRP A 249 27.21 23.66 -24.12
N ALA A 250 25.97 23.26 -23.78
CA ALA A 250 24.77 24.01 -24.13
C ALA A 250 24.77 25.42 -23.51
N ALA A 251 25.31 25.56 -22.30
CA ALA A 251 25.50 26.84 -21.62
C ALA A 251 26.73 27.65 -22.12
N GLY A 252 27.55 27.10 -23.02
CA GLY A 252 28.80 27.73 -23.48
C GLY A 252 29.88 27.83 -22.40
N LYS A 253 29.85 26.94 -21.39
CA LYS A 253 30.72 26.92 -20.21
C LYS A 253 31.50 25.62 -20.03
N LEU A 254 31.64 24.78 -21.07
CA LEU A 254 32.49 23.59 -20.98
C LEU A 254 33.98 23.96 -21.00
N ASN A 255 34.52 24.27 -19.82
CA ASN A 255 35.93 24.62 -19.58
C ASN A 255 36.31 24.34 -18.11
N ASP A 256 37.60 24.45 -17.79
CA ASP A 256 38.17 24.10 -16.48
C ASP A 256 37.65 24.96 -15.31
N ASP A 257 37.05 26.12 -15.58
CA ASP A 257 36.46 26.95 -14.52
C ASP A 257 35.12 26.40 -14.03
N TYR A 258 34.40 25.66 -14.88
CA TYR A 258 33.12 25.05 -14.55
C TYR A 258 33.19 23.54 -14.36
N LEU A 259 34.28 22.86 -14.76
CA LEU A 259 34.54 21.45 -14.42
C LEU A 259 35.10 21.31 -12.98
N LYS A 260 34.43 21.94 -12.01
CA LYS A 260 34.79 21.96 -10.59
C LYS A 260 33.53 21.75 -9.76
N PRO A 261 33.52 20.94 -8.68
CA PRO A 261 32.29 20.68 -7.93
C PRO A 261 31.65 21.94 -7.34
N TYR A 262 30.33 22.04 -7.39
CA TYR A 262 29.55 23.00 -6.61
C TYR A 262 29.27 22.44 -5.20
N THR A 263 29.69 23.16 -4.17
CA THR A 263 29.58 22.73 -2.76
C THR A 263 28.51 23.48 -1.96
N GLY A 264 27.77 24.39 -2.60
CA GLY A 264 26.69 25.13 -1.96
C GLY A 264 25.38 24.35 -1.90
N SER A 265 24.36 24.93 -1.26
CA SER A 265 23.00 24.38 -1.22
C SER A 265 22.19 24.77 -2.47
N ASN A 266 21.33 23.86 -2.91
CA ASN A 266 20.31 24.09 -3.93
C ASN A 266 18.90 24.12 -3.32
N LEU A 267 17.94 24.66 -4.08
CA LEU A 267 16.52 24.63 -3.74
C LEU A 267 15.88 23.38 -4.33
N ILE A 268 15.15 22.62 -3.51
CA ILE A 268 14.39 21.45 -3.95
C ILE A 268 12.92 21.67 -3.56
N THR A 269 12.04 21.67 -4.56
CA THR A 269 10.62 21.94 -4.39
C THR A 269 9.81 20.77 -4.93
N GLU A 270 8.96 20.18 -4.07
CA GLU A 270 7.94 19.22 -4.50
C GLU A 270 6.66 19.96 -4.89
N MET A 271 6.28 19.91 -6.15
CA MET A 271 5.11 20.59 -6.70
C MET A 271 3.82 19.87 -6.31
N GLY A 272 2.86 20.62 -5.73
CA GLY A 272 1.53 20.11 -5.37
C GLY A 272 1.33 19.69 -3.90
N ALA A 273 2.26 19.98 -2.99
CA ALA A 273 2.13 19.64 -1.57
C ALA A 273 1.31 20.69 -0.76
N LYS A 274 0.30 20.28 0.02
CA LYS A 274 -0.36 21.12 1.04
C LYS A 274 0.48 21.21 2.32
N GLU A 275 0.47 22.35 3.03
CA GLU A 275 1.07 22.48 4.38
C GLU A 275 0.27 21.66 5.41
N GLU A 276 0.93 20.70 6.07
CA GLU A 276 0.34 19.88 7.14
C GLU A 276 0.57 20.51 8.54
N LYS A 277 -0.40 20.33 9.43
CA LYS A 277 -0.37 20.84 10.82
C LYS A 277 -0.32 19.67 11.80
N VAL A 278 0.14 19.87 13.05
CA VAL A 278 0.14 18.80 14.07
C VAL A 278 -1.27 18.24 14.27
N GLU A 279 -2.30 19.08 14.15
CA GLU A 279 -3.69 18.67 14.25
C GLU A 279 -4.16 17.74 13.13
N SER A 280 -3.51 17.76 11.95
CA SER A 280 -3.82 16.78 10.89
C SER A 280 -3.19 15.40 11.15
N LEU A 281 -2.23 15.30 12.08
CA LEU A 281 -1.51 14.06 12.38
C LEU A 281 -2.03 13.39 13.66
N PHE A 282 -2.41 14.19 14.67
CA PHE A 282 -2.84 13.69 15.99
C PHE A 282 -4.28 14.10 16.35
N GLY A 283 -5.01 14.68 15.41
CA GLY A 283 -6.30 15.32 15.68
C GLY A 283 -6.16 16.63 16.45
N LYS A 284 -7.26 17.35 16.64
CA LYS A 284 -7.26 18.56 17.48
C LYS A 284 -7.11 18.17 18.96
N PRO A 285 -6.21 18.80 19.73
CA PRO A 285 -6.11 18.53 21.16
C PRO A 285 -7.42 18.88 21.86
N SER A 286 -7.95 17.93 22.65
CA SER A 286 -9.08 18.19 23.55
C SER A 286 -8.77 19.30 24.57
N GLN A 287 -9.79 19.95 25.13
CA GLN A 287 -9.58 21.05 26.10
C GLN A 287 -8.77 20.63 27.34
N ASP A 288 -8.87 19.36 27.74
CA ASP A 288 -8.16 18.77 28.87
C ASP A 288 -6.83 18.07 28.47
N ALA A 289 -6.36 18.26 27.23
CA ALA A 289 -5.10 17.70 26.76
C ALA A 289 -3.89 18.28 27.53
N VAL A 290 -3.00 17.40 27.94
CA VAL A 290 -1.73 17.74 28.57
C VAL A 290 -0.66 17.76 27.49
N LYS A 291 -0.31 18.96 27.02
CA LYS A 291 0.70 19.12 25.98
C LYS A 291 2.09 18.85 26.52
N VAL A 292 2.86 18.05 25.79
CA VAL A 292 4.21 17.66 26.17
C VAL A 292 5.16 17.73 24.97
N LYS A 293 6.38 18.20 25.19
CA LYS A 293 7.48 18.08 24.23
C LYS A 293 8.29 16.84 24.58
N LEU A 294 8.68 16.05 23.58
CA LEU A 294 9.47 14.84 23.81
C LEU A 294 10.89 15.00 23.30
N THR A 295 11.83 14.53 24.11
CA THR A 295 13.24 14.40 23.75
C THR A 295 13.76 13.04 24.19
N ALA A 296 14.86 12.60 23.61
CA ALA A 296 15.49 11.34 23.97
C ALA A 296 17.02 11.46 23.93
N SER A 297 17.70 10.52 24.58
CA SER A 297 19.16 10.41 24.54
C SER A 297 19.69 10.21 23.12
N SER A 298 18.95 9.47 22.30
CA SER A 298 19.22 9.22 20.89
C SER A 298 17.97 8.68 20.20
N VAL A 299 17.95 8.67 18.88
CA VAL A 299 16.78 8.29 18.06
C VAL A 299 17.21 7.51 16.83
N GLN A 300 16.61 6.35 16.58
CA GLN A 300 16.75 5.62 15.32
C GLN A 300 15.93 6.31 14.22
N VAL A 301 16.55 7.28 13.55
CA VAL A 301 15.88 8.12 12.53
C VAL A 301 15.53 7.33 11.26
N SER A 302 16.32 6.31 10.87
CA SER A 302 16.10 5.52 9.65
C SER A 302 14.74 4.84 9.61
N ASP A 303 14.22 4.46 10.78
CA ASP A 303 13.00 3.65 10.94
C ASP A 303 11.85 4.51 11.50
N SER A 304 12.02 5.84 11.53
CA SER A 304 11.00 6.78 12.02
C SER A 304 10.55 6.56 13.48
N HIS A 305 11.42 5.98 14.33
CA HIS A 305 11.15 5.68 15.76
C HIS A 305 11.37 6.91 16.68
N TYR A 306 10.77 8.03 16.31
CA TYR A 306 10.95 9.31 16.99
C TYR A 306 10.36 9.35 18.41
N PRO A 307 10.83 10.24 19.31
CA PRO A 307 10.37 10.30 20.70
C PRO A 307 8.86 10.41 20.87
N TRP A 308 8.18 11.23 20.06
CA TRP A 308 6.74 11.44 20.14
C TRP A 308 5.89 10.21 19.80
N ARG A 309 6.47 9.19 19.16
CA ARG A 309 5.82 7.90 18.90
C ARG A 309 5.49 7.12 20.18
N ALA A 310 6.10 7.48 21.30
CA ALA A 310 5.82 6.86 22.59
C ALA A 310 4.55 7.41 23.28
N ILE A 311 3.91 8.45 22.72
CA ILE A 311 2.68 9.04 23.27
C ILE A 311 1.60 9.28 22.20
N ASP A 312 1.78 8.73 20.99
CA ASP A 312 0.87 8.98 19.87
C ASP A 312 -0.39 8.09 19.93
N GLY A 313 -0.53 7.27 20.97
CA GLY A 313 -1.65 6.35 21.14
C GLY A 313 -1.59 5.14 20.22
N ASN A 314 -0.52 4.99 19.43
CA ASN A 314 -0.33 3.88 18.52
C ASN A 314 0.74 2.93 19.04
N VAL A 315 0.30 1.84 19.67
CA VAL A 315 1.15 0.77 20.22
C VAL A 315 1.95 -0.02 19.19
N ALA A 316 1.84 0.30 17.90
CA ALA A 316 2.67 -0.25 16.81
C ALA A 316 3.79 0.70 16.36
N THR A 317 3.82 1.91 16.90
CA THR A 317 4.93 2.84 16.76
C THR A 317 5.62 2.99 18.10
N ARG A 318 6.92 3.27 18.06
CA ARG A 318 7.74 3.32 19.27
C ARG A 318 8.77 4.40 19.15
N TRP A 319 9.24 4.84 20.30
CA TRP A 319 10.57 5.42 20.37
C TRP A 319 11.62 4.30 20.43
N THR A 320 12.75 4.50 19.76
CA THR A 320 13.91 3.61 19.84
C THR A 320 15.19 4.43 19.86
N ALA A 321 16.08 4.13 20.80
CA ALA A 321 17.40 4.73 20.90
C ALA A 321 18.26 4.36 19.67
N ASN A 322 19.21 5.22 19.29
CA ASN A 322 20.16 4.92 18.21
C ASN A 322 21.35 4.11 18.76
N GLY A 323 21.20 2.79 18.86
CA GLY A 323 22.22 1.88 19.37
C GLY A 323 21.83 1.18 20.68
N ALA A 324 22.60 0.15 21.05
CA ALA A 324 22.38 -0.67 22.25
C ALA A 324 23.02 -0.09 23.53
N ALA A 325 23.47 1.16 23.51
CA ALA A 325 24.17 1.76 24.64
C ALA A 325 23.20 2.06 25.80
N HIS A 326 23.63 1.73 27.02
CA HIS A 326 22.94 2.09 28.25
C HIS A 326 23.82 3.05 29.10
N PRO A 327 23.21 3.99 29.85
CA PRO A 327 21.77 4.24 29.91
C PRO A 327 21.26 4.98 28.66
N ALA A 328 20.02 4.68 28.25
CA ALA A 328 19.28 5.45 27.26
C ALA A 328 17.99 5.99 27.90
N TRP A 329 17.50 7.13 27.44
CA TRP A 329 16.34 7.77 28.08
C TRP A 329 15.38 8.41 27.08
N LEU A 330 14.10 8.41 27.46
CA LEU A 330 13.01 9.19 26.86
C LEU A 330 12.48 10.17 27.89
N GLN A 331 12.32 11.43 27.51
CA GLN A 331 11.91 12.51 28.41
C GLN A 331 10.68 13.23 27.87
N LEU A 332 9.73 13.49 28.75
CA LEU A 332 8.56 14.32 28.53
C LEU A 332 8.76 15.64 29.28
N GLU A 333 8.68 16.76 28.56
CA GLU A 333 8.60 18.11 29.11
C GLU A 333 7.16 18.61 29.01
N PHE A 334 6.50 18.81 30.15
CA PHE A 334 5.12 19.28 30.18
C PHE A 334 5.05 20.78 29.85
N GLU A 335 4.13 21.21 28.97
CA GLU A 335 3.94 22.64 28.67
C GLU A 335 3.61 23.43 29.96
N LYS A 336 2.75 22.85 30.80
CA LYS A 336 2.38 23.35 32.12
C LYS A 336 2.73 22.30 33.18
N PRO A 337 3.22 22.68 34.38
CA PRO A 337 3.51 21.73 35.44
C PRO A 337 2.33 20.80 35.73
N ALA A 338 2.60 19.51 35.92
CA ALA A 338 1.60 18.46 36.09
C ALA A 338 1.81 17.66 37.38
N THR A 339 0.76 16.97 37.83
CA THR A 339 0.86 15.94 38.88
C THR A 339 0.65 14.58 38.26
N VAL A 340 1.60 13.67 38.49
CA VAL A 340 1.60 12.31 37.93
C VAL A 340 1.67 11.30 39.07
N THR A 341 0.74 10.35 39.06
CA THR A 341 0.56 9.35 40.12
C THR A 341 0.89 7.92 39.66
N SER A 342 1.00 7.68 38.36
CA SER A 342 1.52 6.42 37.83
C SER A 342 1.98 6.54 36.39
N ALA A 343 2.88 5.65 35.98
CA ALA A 343 3.23 5.42 34.59
C ALA A 343 3.01 3.96 34.23
N GLU A 344 2.37 3.71 33.09
CA GLU A 344 2.30 2.42 32.41
C GLU A 344 3.19 2.49 31.18
N ILE A 345 4.14 1.55 31.06
CA ILE A 345 5.11 1.50 29.96
C ILE A 345 4.88 0.20 29.19
N LEU A 346 4.59 0.35 27.90
CA LEU A 346 4.49 -0.77 26.96
C LEU A 346 5.87 -0.99 26.35
N TRP A 347 6.54 -2.06 26.76
CA TRP A 347 7.91 -2.34 26.35
C TRP A 347 7.96 -3.01 24.98
N GLU A 348 9.06 -2.82 24.24
CA GLU A 348 9.22 -3.42 22.91
C GLU A 348 8.98 -4.94 22.92
N GLN A 349 9.58 -5.62 23.90
CA GLN A 349 9.59 -7.06 24.04
C GLN A 349 8.93 -7.48 25.35
N ARG A 350 7.65 -7.87 25.29
CA ARG A 350 6.90 -8.31 26.46
C ARG A 350 7.41 -9.63 27.07
N THR A 351 8.25 -10.36 26.35
CA THR A 351 8.84 -11.62 26.80
C THR A 351 10.19 -11.43 27.51
N GLU A 352 10.64 -10.19 27.71
CA GLU A 352 11.96 -9.85 28.27
C GLU A 352 11.81 -8.94 29.50
N TRP A 353 12.81 -8.98 30.40
CA TRP A 353 12.89 -8.02 31.50
C TRP A 353 13.64 -6.74 31.09
N TYR A 354 13.23 -5.62 31.70
CA TYR A 354 13.88 -4.32 31.56
C TYR A 354 14.24 -3.77 32.95
N HIS A 355 15.48 -3.32 33.11
CA HIS A 355 15.92 -2.51 34.25
C HIS A 355 15.81 -1.03 33.88
N TYR A 356 15.09 -0.25 34.67
CA TYR A 356 14.83 1.15 34.36
C TYR A 356 14.60 2.00 35.61
N LYS A 357 14.59 3.31 35.44
CA LYS A 357 14.16 4.29 36.44
C LYS A 357 13.14 5.23 35.84
N ILE A 358 12.19 5.68 36.66
CA ILE A 358 11.33 6.82 36.35
C ILE A 358 11.81 7.97 37.23
N GLU A 359 12.26 9.03 36.60
CA GLU A 359 12.81 10.22 37.25
C GLU A 359 11.92 11.41 36.93
N THR A 360 11.79 12.36 37.86
CA THR A 360 11.01 13.57 37.66
C THR A 360 11.78 14.81 38.09
N SER A 361 11.44 15.96 37.52
CA SER A 361 12.10 17.22 37.83
C SER A 361 11.14 18.40 37.66
N ARG A 362 11.36 19.45 38.46
CA ARG A 362 10.64 20.72 38.34
C ARG A 362 11.34 21.72 37.42
N ASP A 363 12.64 21.57 37.20
CA ASP A 363 13.49 22.55 36.54
C ASP A 363 14.41 21.96 35.45
N GLY A 364 14.40 20.63 35.28
CA GLY A 364 15.25 19.90 34.35
C GLY A 364 16.70 19.74 34.83
N LYS A 365 17.05 20.28 36.00
CA LYS A 365 18.40 20.28 36.59
C LYS A 365 18.48 19.38 37.81
N ASN A 366 17.51 19.49 38.71
CA ASN A 366 17.41 18.70 39.93
C ASN A 366 16.41 17.57 39.70
N TRP A 367 16.87 16.32 39.77
CA TRP A 367 16.08 15.14 39.46
C TRP A 367 15.85 14.27 40.70
N GLU A 368 14.63 13.80 40.86
CA GLU A 368 14.20 12.88 41.91
C GLU A 368 13.76 11.56 41.28
N ILE A 369 14.09 10.43 41.92
CA ILE A 369 13.63 9.11 41.47
C ILE A 369 12.18 8.93 41.95
N ALA A 370 11.24 8.91 41.02
CA ALA A 370 9.84 8.63 41.29
C ALA A 370 9.57 7.13 41.42
N TYR A 371 10.30 6.30 40.66
CA TYR A 371 10.24 4.85 40.77
C TYR A 371 11.60 4.22 40.39
N ASP A 372 12.05 3.25 41.19
CA ASP A 372 13.29 2.50 40.95
C ASP A 372 12.99 1.05 40.52
N GLY A 373 13.04 0.81 39.21
CA GLY A 373 12.90 -0.51 38.58
C GLY A 373 14.25 -1.15 38.24
N SER A 374 15.36 -0.74 38.85
CA SER A 374 16.71 -1.22 38.49
C SER A 374 16.96 -2.72 38.73
N LYS A 375 16.05 -3.40 39.44
CA LYS A 375 16.08 -4.85 39.70
C LYS A 375 14.85 -5.58 39.15
N ASN A 376 14.12 -4.96 38.22
CA ASN A 376 12.89 -5.54 37.67
C ASN A 376 13.17 -6.80 36.81
N GLN A 377 12.51 -7.91 37.12
CA GLN A 377 12.60 -9.18 36.38
C GLN A 377 11.29 -9.57 35.67
N ARG A 378 10.27 -8.70 35.69
CA ARG A 378 8.97 -8.98 35.06
C ARG A 378 9.10 -8.99 33.54
N LYS A 379 8.55 -10.03 32.91
CA LYS A 379 8.43 -10.20 31.45
C LYS A 379 7.01 -9.83 31.02
N SER A 380 6.74 -8.53 31.05
CA SER A 380 5.45 -7.94 30.67
C SER A 380 5.60 -6.42 30.54
N ASP A 381 4.54 -5.74 30.09
CA ASP A 381 4.39 -4.30 30.31
C ASP A 381 4.45 -3.97 31.82
N THR A 382 4.91 -2.76 32.17
CA THR A 382 5.01 -2.33 33.57
C THR A 382 4.02 -1.23 33.89
N LYS A 383 3.56 -1.21 35.14
CA LYS A 383 2.65 -0.21 35.67
C LYS A 383 3.07 0.14 37.08
N ASP A 384 3.62 1.33 37.22
CA ASP A 384 4.37 1.73 38.40
C ASP A 384 3.72 2.97 39.01
N SER A 385 3.38 2.87 40.30
CA SER A 385 2.68 3.92 41.04
C SER A 385 3.68 4.74 41.85
N PHE A 386 3.48 6.06 41.84
CA PHE A 386 4.30 7.04 42.57
C PHE A 386 3.45 8.29 42.83
N ASN A 387 4.02 9.35 43.42
CA ASN A 387 3.31 10.61 43.59
C ASN A 387 4.24 11.78 43.35
N ALA A 388 4.31 12.23 42.09
CA ALA A 388 5.16 13.32 41.67
C ALA A 388 4.31 14.58 41.44
N GLN A 389 4.47 15.58 42.31
CA GLN A 389 3.67 16.79 42.30
C GLN A 389 4.42 17.98 41.72
N ASN A 390 3.71 18.76 40.90
CA ASN A 390 4.20 20.00 40.29
C ASN A 390 5.48 19.79 39.46
N ILE A 391 5.51 18.72 38.65
CA ILE A 391 6.67 18.38 37.82
C ILE A 391 6.58 19.04 36.45
N LYS A 392 7.73 19.45 35.93
CA LYS A 392 7.89 19.98 34.57
C LYS A 392 8.48 18.92 33.63
N PHE A 393 9.19 17.94 34.17
CA PHE A 393 9.83 16.86 33.42
C PHE A 393 9.56 15.49 34.04
N LEU A 394 9.36 14.50 33.19
CA LEU A 394 9.39 13.07 33.54
C LEU A 394 10.32 12.37 32.55
N ARG A 395 11.21 11.51 33.05
CA ARG A 395 12.17 10.76 32.23
C ARG A 395 12.12 9.28 32.58
N VAL A 396 12.02 8.44 31.57
CA VAL A 396 12.22 7.00 31.68
C VAL A 396 13.63 6.70 31.21
N THR A 397 14.45 6.15 32.10
CA THR A 397 15.85 5.83 31.84
C THR A 397 16.03 4.31 31.87
N THR A 398 16.30 3.70 30.72
CA THR A 398 16.59 2.27 30.60
C THR A 398 18.06 2.00 30.95
N LEU A 399 18.28 1.23 32.00
CA LEU A 399 19.58 0.89 32.57
C LEU A 399 20.15 -0.43 32.00
N GLY A 400 19.28 -1.31 31.52
CA GLY A 400 19.65 -2.59 30.92
C GLY A 400 18.40 -3.38 30.53
N GLN A 401 18.57 -4.40 29.69
CA GLN A 401 17.51 -5.31 29.27
C GLN A 401 18.09 -6.70 28.99
N GLU A 402 17.26 -7.74 28.96
CA GLU A 402 17.69 -9.15 28.88
C GLU A 402 18.52 -9.44 27.61
N THR A 403 18.19 -8.79 26.49
CA THR A 403 18.91 -8.92 25.22
C THR A 403 19.75 -7.67 24.89
N GLY A 404 20.76 -7.81 24.03
CA GLY A 404 21.54 -6.67 23.51
C GLY A 404 20.81 -5.78 22.48
N LYS A 405 19.47 -5.81 22.44
CA LYS A 405 18.65 -4.96 21.56
C LYS A 405 18.75 -3.48 21.96
N TRP A 406 18.21 -2.60 21.12
CA TRP A 406 18.24 -1.16 21.38
C TRP A 406 17.13 -0.79 22.38
N PRO A 407 17.36 0.12 23.33
CA PRO A 407 16.33 0.59 24.23
C PRO A 407 15.13 1.18 23.48
N ALA A 408 13.94 0.63 23.73
CA ALA A 408 12.72 1.00 23.04
C ALA A 408 11.48 0.76 23.90
N LEU A 409 10.45 1.59 23.70
CA LEU A 409 9.12 1.40 24.26
C LEU A 409 8.06 1.85 23.26
N TRP A 410 6.99 1.07 23.14
CA TRP A 410 5.86 1.34 22.26
C TRP A 410 5.05 2.53 22.76
N GLU A 411 4.76 2.58 24.06
CA GLU A 411 3.90 3.65 24.61
C GLU A 411 4.25 3.92 26.08
N ILE A 412 4.10 5.18 26.51
CA ILE A 412 4.02 5.56 27.92
C ILE A 412 2.67 6.23 28.20
N ARG A 413 1.94 5.68 29.16
CA ARG A 413 0.63 6.19 29.60
C ARG A 413 0.72 6.68 31.03
N LEU A 414 0.34 7.93 31.25
CA LEU A 414 0.41 8.56 32.58
C LEU A 414 -0.99 8.70 33.19
N LYS A 415 -1.06 8.59 34.52
CA LYS A 415 -2.24 8.99 35.30
C LYS A 415 -1.89 10.14 36.22
N GLY A 416 -2.85 11.04 36.42
CA GLY A 416 -2.83 12.05 37.48
C GLY A 416 -3.98 11.82 38.47
N PRO A 417 -4.24 12.78 39.37
CA PRO A 417 -5.25 12.65 40.42
C PRO A 417 -6.68 12.38 39.91
N LYS A 418 -7.00 12.81 38.68
CA LYS A 418 -8.32 12.65 38.05
C LYS A 418 -8.39 11.48 37.06
N GLY A 419 -7.38 10.61 37.01
CA GLY A 419 -7.32 9.49 36.07
C GLY A 419 -6.29 9.66 34.96
N LYS A 420 -6.53 9.04 33.80
CA LYS A 420 -5.59 9.02 32.66
C LYS A 420 -5.35 10.42 32.12
N LEU A 421 -4.09 10.81 31.94
CA LEU A 421 -3.72 12.05 31.27
C LEU A 421 -3.81 11.87 29.75
N LYS A 422 -4.45 12.81 29.06
CA LYS A 422 -4.51 12.87 27.59
C LYS A 422 -3.27 13.61 27.07
N LEU A 423 -2.16 12.89 26.92
CA LEU A 423 -0.92 13.48 26.42
C LEU A 423 -1.09 13.91 24.96
N PHE A 424 -0.54 15.07 24.59
CA PHE A 424 -0.55 15.57 23.21
C PHE A 424 0.83 16.11 22.85
N PRO A 425 1.45 15.69 21.73
CA PRO A 425 2.79 16.11 21.39
C PRO A 425 2.85 17.56 20.91
N ILE A 426 3.88 18.29 21.33
CA ILE A 426 4.29 19.56 20.72
C ILE A 426 5.42 19.24 19.75
N LEU A 427 5.18 19.44 18.45
CA LEU A 427 6.17 19.23 17.38
C LEU A 427 6.53 20.54 16.68
N ASP A 428 7.80 20.71 16.31
CA ASP A 428 8.26 21.78 15.43
C ASP A 428 8.09 21.43 13.94
N LYS A 429 8.39 22.38 13.04
CA LYS A 429 8.23 22.18 11.59
C LYS A 429 9.06 21.01 11.03
N LYS A 430 10.24 20.77 11.59
CA LYS A 430 11.13 19.67 11.17
C LYS A 430 10.59 18.34 11.68
N GLU A 431 10.06 18.32 12.90
CA GLU A 431 9.42 17.13 13.46
C GLU A 431 8.11 16.79 12.72
N ILE A 432 7.33 17.80 12.31
CA ILE A 432 6.16 17.65 11.44
C ILE A 432 6.58 17.07 10.09
N SER A 433 7.63 17.58 9.45
CA SER A 433 8.09 17.02 8.17
C SER A 433 8.64 15.59 8.31
N GLN A 434 9.16 15.23 9.50
CA GLN A 434 9.59 13.88 9.84
C GLN A 434 8.44 12.91 10.11
N THR A 435 7.20 13.41 10.29
CA THR A 435 6.00 12.54 10.29
C THR A 435 5.59 12.12 8.89
N LYS A 436 6.19 12.68 7.83
CA LYS A 436 6.02 12.21 6.44
C LYS A 436 6.65 10.84 6.28
N GLY A 437 5.88 9.83 6.65
CA GLY A 437 6.28 8.44 6.69
C GLY A 437 5.06 7.52 6.77
N ALA A 438 4.11 7.69 5.86
CA ALA A 438 3.20 6.62 5.43
C ALA A 438 2.61 6.87 4.03
N SER A 439 3.34 7.54 3.12
CA SER A 439 2.97 7.53 1.70
C SER A 439 3.38 6.17 1.09
N GLY A 440 2.74 5.06 1.47
CA GLY A 440 2.97 3.72 0.92
C GLY A 440 4.37 3.11 1.06
N LYS A 441 5.43 3.89 1.34
CA LYS A 441 6.84 3.49 1.35
C LYS A 441 7.20 2.52 2.48
N GLY A 442 6.42 2.53 3.58
CA GLY A 442 6.54 1.54 4.66
C GLY A 442 5.82 0.22 4.36
N PHE A 443 4.90 0.22 3.38
CA PHE A 443 4.07 -0.93 3.03
C PHE A 443 4.45 -1.58 1.70
N GLU A 444 5.61 -1.25 1.12
CA GLU A 444 6.02 -1.77 -0.19
C GLU A 444 6.36 -3.26 -0.12
N LYS A 445 6.88 -3.72 1.02
CA LYS A 445 7.42 -5.08 1.20
C LYS A 445 6.76 -5.88 2.32
N SER A 446 5.96 -5.26 3.18
CA SER A 446 5.23 -5.94 4.27
C SER A 446 4.23 -4.98 4.91
N GLY A 447 3.31 -5.49 5.73
CA GLY A 447 2.38 -4.69 6.51
C GLY A 447 1.17 -4.19 5.72
N ASN A 448 0.18 -3.73 6.48
CA ASN A 448 -1.01 -3.05 6.01
C ASN A 448 -1.24 -1.77 6.82
N ILE A 449 -2.08 -0.88 6.29
CA ILE A 449 -2.57 0.25 7.08
C ILE A 449 -3.34 -0.27 8.28
N LYS A 450 -3.22 0.42 9.42
CA LYS A 450 -4.04 0.12 10.60
C LYS A 450 -5.51 0.42 10.26
N PRO A 451 -6.45 -0.52 10.47
CA PRO A 451 -7.85 -0.27 10.21
C PRO A 451 -8.37 0.81 11.17
N GLN A 452 -9.19 1.72 10.64
CA GLN A 452 -9.82 2.78 11.41
C GLN A 452 -11.19 3.14 10.83
N ILE A 453 -12.14 3.40 11.73
CA ILE A 453 -13.43 3.96 11.35
C ILE A 453 -13.22 5.41 10.94
N THR A 454 -13.58 5.71 9.69
CA THR A 454 -13.45 7.03 9.10
C THR A 454 -14.81 7.49 8.65
N LYS A 455 -15.28 8.60 9.23
CA LYS A 455 -16.54 9.23 8.81
C LYS A 455 -16.31 10.00 7.51
N LEU A 456 -16.77 9.43 6.41
CA LEU A 456 -16.71 10.05 5.09
C LEU A 456 -17.78 11.14 4.95
N SER A 457 -17.54 12.13 4.10
CA SER A 457 -18.60 13.04 3.67
C SER A 457 -19.59 12.30 2.75
N PRO A 458 -20.85 12.77 2.63
CA PRO A 458 -21.81 12.20 1.69
C PRO A 458 -21.27 12.14 0.25
N GLU A 459 -20.49 13.13 -0.17
CA GLU A 459 -19.89 13.19 -1.51
C GLU A 459 -18.79 12.12 -1.69
N GLU A 460 -17.98 11.86 -0.66
CA GLU A 460 -16.94 10.82 -0.69
C GLU A 460 -17.55 9.42 -0.72
N GLU A 461 -18.58 9.17 0.08
CA GLU A 461 -19.33 7.91 0.06
C GLU A 461 -19.99 7.70 -1.32
N ALA A 462 -20.66 8.73 -1.86
CA ALA A 462 -21.27 8.68 -3.18
C ALA A 462 -20.23 8.43 -4.30
N ALA A 463 -19.01 8.96 -4.17
CA ALA A 463 -17.94 8.71 -5.13
C ALA A 463 -17.46 7.25 -5.12
N ILE A 464 -17.45 6.58 -3.96
CA ILE A 464 -17.11 5.16 -3.84
C ILE A 464 -18.24 4.30 -4.44
N LEU A 465 -19.49 4.63 -4.11
CA LEU A 465 -20.68 3.89 -4.55
C LEU A 465 -21.14 4.26 -5.97
N LYS A 466 -20.43 5.14 -6.68
CA LYS A 466 -20.83 5.67 -7.98
C LYS A 466 -21.16 4.58 -9.00
N ASP A 467 -20.34 3.53 -9.06
CA ASP A 467 -20.50 2.42 -9.99
C ASP A 467 -21.29 1.24 -9.38
N CYS A 468 -21.82 1.43 -8.17
CA CYS A 468 -22.62 0.42 -7.50
C CYS A 468 -24.08 0.50 -7.96
N GLU A 469 -24.67 -0.62 -8.37
CA GLU A 469 -26.09 -0.73 -8.74
C GLU A 469 -26.68 -1.96 -8.05
N VAL A 470 -27.94 -1.86 -7.62
CA VAL A 470 -28.74 -2.93 -7.02
C VAL A 470 -30.13 -2.93 -7.67
N PRO A 471 -30.87 -4.05 -7.66
CA PRO A 471 -32.18 -4.11 -8.29
C PRO A 471 -33.21 -3.25 -7.56
N GLU A 472 -34.34 -3.01 -8.21
CA GLU A 472 -35.51 -2.42 -7.56
C GLU A 472 -35.94 -3.28 -6.35
N GLY A 473 -36.47 -2.63 -5.30
CA GLY A 473 -36.81 -3.32 -4.05
C GLY A 473 -35.66 -3.45 -3.05
N PHE A 474 -34.43 -3.06 -3.42
CA PHE A 474 -33.28 -3.06 -2.51
C PHE A 474 -32.72 -1.65 -2.26
N GLU A 475 -32.05 -1.48 -1.12
CA GLU A 475 -31.26 -0.32 -0.75
C GLU A 475 -29.82 -0.74 -0.43
N LYS A 476 -28.89 0.23 -0.48
CA LYS A 476 -27.46 -0.04 -0.28
C LYS A 476 -26.80 1.05 0.54
N THR A 477 -25.80 0.67 1.31
CA THR A 477 -24.91 1.56 2.06
C THR A 477 -23.46 1.16 1.83
N LEU A 478 -22.54 2.11 2.01
CA LEU A 478 -21.12 1.79 2.13
C LEU A 478 -20.88 1.29 3.55
N PHE A 479 -20.92 -0.02 3.75
CA PHE A 479 -20.70 -0.61 5.05
C PHE A 479 -19.30 -0.31 5.59
N ALA A 480 -18.28 -0.46 4.75
CA ALA A 480 -16.89 -0.17 5.12
C ALA A 480 -16.09 0.36 3.93
N SER A 481 -15.22 1.33 4.20
CA SER A 481 -14.28 1.85 3.19
C SER A 481 -12.90 1.18 3.33
N TRP A 482 -11.97 1.52 2.44
CA TRP A 482 -10.60 1.02 2.52
C TRP A 482 -9.91 1.36 3.84
N HIS A 483 -10.31 2.44 4.54
CA HIS A 483 -9.77 2.82 5.84
C HIS A 483 -10.03 1.76 6.92
N SER A 484 -11.18 1.09 6.87
CA SER A 484 -11.58 0.11 7.88
C SER A 484 -11.42 -1.33 7.40
N ALA A 485 -11.69 -1.63 6.12
CA ALA A 485 -11.67 -3.01 5.62
C ALA A 485 -10.37 -3.39 4.87
N ASN A 486 -9.69 -2.43 4.24
CA ASN A 486 -8.45 -2.54 3.44
C ASN A 486 -8.16 -3.89 2.74
N TYR A 487 -8.23 -3.96 1.41
CA TYR A 487 -8.06 -5.22 0.66
C TYR A 487 -8.94 -6.38 1.17
N PRO A 488 -10.28 -6.19 1.30
CA PRO A 488 -11.15 -7.29 1.69
C PRO A 488 -11.12 -8.37 0.59
N VAL A 489 -10.94 -9.64 0.97
CA VAL A 489 -10.84 -10.77 0.05
C VAL A 489 -12.05 -11.70 0.22
N TYR A 490 -12.31 -12.14 1.45
CA TYR A 490 -13.47 -12.94 1.85
C TYR A 490 -14.19 -12.28 3.02
N VAL A 491 -15.49 -12.52 3.13
CA VAL A 491 -16.33 -12.02 4.22
C VAL A 491 -17.14 -13.16 4.84
N ALA A 492 -17.35 -13.10 6.16
CA ALA A 492 -18.27 -13.98 6.87
C ALA A 492 -19.13 -13.14 7.82
N ALA A 493 -20.44 -13.15 7.62
CA ALA A 493 -21.38 -12.46 8.47
C ALA A 493 -21.80 -13.37 9.62
N SER A 494 -21.75 -12.87 10.84
CA SER A 494 -22.46 -13.52 11.95
C SER A 494 -23.98 -13.43 11.73
N PRO A 495 -24.80 -14.28 12.38
CA PRO A 495 -26.26 -14.18 12.26
C PRO A 495 -26.83 -12.81 12.63
N GLY A 496 -26.14 -12.05 13.48
CA GLY A 496 -26.53 -10.70 13.91
C GLY A 496 -25.97 -9.55 13.08
N GLY A 497 -25.12 -9.82 12.09
CA GLY A 497 -24.56 -8.80 11.19
C GLY A 497 -23.18 -8.25 11.57
N ASP A 498 -22.55 -8.71 12.66
CA ASP A 498 -21.11 -8.48 12.87
C ASP A 498 -20.35 -9.18 11.73
N LEU A 499 -19.51 -8.44 11.00
CA LEU A 499 -18.87 -8.91 9.77
C LEU A 499 -17.38 -9.19 10.01
N TYR A 500 -16.96 -10.42 9.72
CA TYR A 500 -15.56 -10.83 9.73
C TYR A 500 -15.00 -10.73 8.32
N VAL A 501 -13.84 -10.09 8.16
CA VAL A 501 -13.27 -9.74 6.86
C VAL A 501 -11.84 -10.22 6.77
N SER A 502 -11.57 -11.09 5.80
CA SER A 502 -10.21 -11.41 5.39
C SER A 502 -9.64 -10.21 4.65
N SER A 503 -8.57 -9.62 5.16
CA SER A 503 -7.92 -8.45 4.60
C SER A 503 -6.51 -8.84 4.17
N ASP A 504 -6.22 -8.84 2.87
CA ASP A 504 -4.91 -9.27 2.35
C ASP A 504 -4.40 -8.44 1.18
N GLY A 505 -3.33 -7.69 1.44
CA GLY A 505 -2.65 -6.87 0.43
C GLY A 505 -1.90 -7.67 -0.65
N ASN A 506 -1.70 -8.98 -0.50
CA ASN A 506 -1.05 -9.78 -1.54
C ASN A 506 -1.96 -10.09 -2.74
N GLY A 507 -3.28 -10.13 -2.54
CA GLY A 507 -4.20 -10.64 -3.55
C GLY A 507 -3.88 -12.09 -3.94
N SER A 508 -4.00 -12.42 -5.23
CA SER A 508 -3.75 -13.79 -5.70
C SER A 508 -2.28 -14.10 -5.95
N LEU A 509 -1.49 -13.11 -6.41
CA LEU A 509 -0.13 -13.35 -6.92
C LEU A 509 0.99 -12.88 -5.98
N GLY A 510 0.68 -12.01 -5.02
CA GLY A 510 1.62 -11.52 -4.02
C GLY A 510 2.15 -12.63 -3.10
N ARG A 511 3.35 -12.42 -2.55
CA ARG A 511 4.06 -13.37 -1.67
C ARG A 511 4.77 -12.69 -0.51
N GLN A 512 4.36 -11.46 -0.18
CA GLN A 512 5.02 -10.69 0.86
C GLN A 512 4.41 -11.06 2.22
N PRO A 513 5.22 -11.40 3.22
CA PRO A 513 4.72 -11.77 4.54
C PRO A 513 4.11 -10.57 5.27
N ASN A 514 3.30 -10.86 6.28
CA ASN A 514 2.63 -9.90 7.16
C ASN A 514 1.74 -8.91 6.39
N ARG A 515 1.01 -9.42 5.38
CA ARG A 515 0.04 -8.63 4.62
C ARG A 515 -1.39 -9.11 4.78
N GLY A 516 -1.59 -10.25 5.43
CA GLY A 516 -2.92 -10.74 5.73
C GLY A 516 -3.29 -10.51 7.20
N ARG A 517 -4.59 -10.36 7.43
CA ARG A 517 -5.23 -10.27 8.75
C ARG A 517 -6.71 -10.62 8.64
N VAL A 518 -7.37 -10.80 9.78
CA VAL A 518 -8.83 -10.83 9.85
C VAL A 518 -9.32 -9.66 10.70
N LEU A 519 -10.32 -8.96 10.19
CA LEU A 519 -10.94 -7.81 10.84
C LEU A 519 -12.35 -8.18 11.30
N ARG A 520 -12.84 -7.60 12.39
CA ARG A 520 -14.27 -7.57 12.75
C ARG A 520 -14.79 -6.15 12.57
N LEU A 521 -15.88 -6.00 11.84
CA LEU A 521 -16.58 -4.74 11.60
C LEU A 521 -17.99 -4.84 12.16
N ARG A 522 -18.42 -3.83 12.91
CA ARG A 522 -19.76 -3.79 13.52
C ARG A 522 -20.44 -2.47 13.23
N ASP A 523 -21.75 -2.55 13.10
CA ASP A 523 -22.69 -1.42 13.00
C ASP A 523 -23.48 -1.38 14.32
N THR A 524 -22.98 -0.61 15.29
CA THR A 524 -23.54 -0.58 16.64
C THR A 524 -24.77 0.33 16.77
N ASP A 525 -24.90 1.31 15.88
CA ASP A 525 -26.05 2.24 15.83
C ASP A 525 -27.14 1.84 14.82
N LYS A 526 -26.90 0.80 14.02
CA LYS A 526 -27.81 0.20 13.03
C LYS A 526 -28.14 1.13 11.85
N ASP A 527 -27.23 2.03 11.49
CA ASP A 527 -27.40 2.95 10.35
C ASP A 527 -27.00 2.33 8.98
N GLY A 528 -26.53 1.08 9.00
CA GLY A 528 -26.05 0.33 7.85
C GLY A 528 -24.56 0.57 7.54
N ARG A 529 -23.79 1.23 8.42
CA ARG A 529 -22.36 1.47 8.28
C ARG A 529 -21.61 0.92 9.48
N ALA A 530 -20.42 0.38 9.24
CA ALA A 530 -19.55 -0.03 10.33
C ALA A 530 -19.04 1.22 11.08
N ASP A 531 -19.23 1.23 12.40
CA ASP A 531 -18.80 2.26 13.34
C ASP A 531 -17.78 1.72 14.37
N GLU A 532 -17.50 0.42 14.34
CA GLU A 532 -16.46 -0.26 15.09
C GLU A 532 -15.58 -1.14 14.17
N VAL A 533 -14.25 -1.13 14.39
CA VAL A 533 -13.32 -2.08 13.76
C VAL A 533 -12.30 -2.61 14.76
N THR A 534 -12.14 -3.93 14.82
CA THR A 534 -11.08 -4.60 15.56
C THR A 534 -10.26 -5.50 14.65
N GLU A 535 -8.96 -5.63 14.92
CA GLU A 535 -8.12 -6.64 14.29
C GLU A 535 -8.33 -7.98 14.99
N PHE A 536 -9.39 -8.70 14.59
CA PHE A 536 -9.74 -10.02 15.15
C PHE A 536 -8.55 -10.98 15.16
N ILE A 537 -7.83 -11.05 14.04
CA ILE A 537 -6.51 -11.71 13.93
C ILE A 537 -5.57 -10.73 13.26
N ARG A 538 -4.58 -10.22 13.99
CA ARG A 538 -3.71 -9.13 13.51
C ARG A 538 -2.77 -9.54 12.39
N ASP A 539 -2.16 -10.72 12.48
CA ASP A 539 -1.10 -11.17 11.58
C ASP A 539 -1.36 -12.61 11.14
N ILE A 540 -1.91 -12.80 9.94
CA ILE A 540 -2.10 -14.12 9.34
C ILE A 540 -2.03 -14.02 7.82
N ASP A 541 -1.11 -14.72 7.18
CA ASP A 541 -0.90 -14.56 5.74
C ASP A 541 -1.94 -15.32 4.90
N SER A 542 -2.37 -14.71 3.79
CA SER A 542 -3.37 -15.28 2.86
C SER A 542 -4.64 -15.84 3.53
N PRO A 543 -5.39 -15.07 4.35
CA PRO A 543 -6.72 -15.50 4.79
C PRO A 543 -7.66 -15.58 3.57
N ARG A 544 -8.11 -16.80 3.24
CA ARG A 544 -8.71 -17.15 1.93
C ARG A 544 -10.05 -17.88 2.06
N GLY A 545 -10.69 -17.86 3.23
CA GLY A 545 -12.01 -18.45 3.47
C GLY A 545 -12.38 -18.39 4.95
N LEU A 546 -13.63 -18.07 5.26
CA LEU A 546 -14.08 -17.75 6.62
C LEU A 546 -15.42 -18.41 6.93
N ILE A 547 -15.56 -18.98 8.14
CA ILE A 547 -16.87 -19.33 8.72
C ILE A 547 -16.89 -18.82 10.16
N TRP A 548 -17.87 -18.00 10.49
CA TRP A 548 -18.17 -17.66 11.88
C TRP A 548 -19.13 -18.69 12.51
N ASP A 549 -18.80 -19.17 13.70
CA ASP A 549 -19.64 -20.11 14.45
C ASP A 549 -19.63 -19.77 15.96
N HIS A 550 -20.58 -18.93 16.38
CA HIS A 550 -20.78 -18.49 17.77
C HIS A 550 -19.62 -17.71 18.41
N ASP A 551 -18.56 -18.40 18.85
CA ASP A 551 -17.40 -17.87 19.58
C ASP A 551 -16.08 -18.20 18.87
N ARG A 552 -16.17 -18.65 17.62
CA ARG A 552 -15.01 -19.08 16.86
C ARG A 552 -15.13 -18.76 15.38
N LEU A 553 -13.97 -18.59 14.77
CA LEU A 553 -13.80 -18.38 13.36
C LEU A 553 -12.97 -19.52 12.78
N TYR A 554 -13.55 -20.28 11.86
CA TYR A 554 -12.78 -21.19 11.01
C TYR A 554 -12.15 -20.37 9.89
N LEU A 555 -10.84 -20.55 9.69
CA LEU A 555 -10.06 -19.80 8.74
C LEU A 555 -9.24 -20.74 7.87
N LEU A 556 -9.42 -20.63 6.55
CA LEU A 556 -8.49 -21.14 5.57
C LEU A 556 -7.40 -20.09 5.34
N HIS A 557 -6.15 -20.43 5.69
CA HIS A 557 -4.97 -19.57 5.51
C HIS A 557 -3.82 -20.42 4.96
N PRO A 558 -3.60 -20.47 3.64
CA PRO A 558 -2.62 -21.37 3.04
C PRO A 558 -1.24 -21.26 3.71
N PRO A 559 -0.61 -22.39 4.08
CA PRO A 559 -0.97 -23.75 3.68
C PRO A 559 -1.93 -24.50 4.63
N HIS A 560 -2.60 -23.83 5.57
CA HIS A 560 -3.32 -24.47 6.67
C HIS A 560 -4.79 -24.07 6.77
N ILE A 561 -5.55 -24.83 7.56
CA ILE A 561 -6.84 -24.42 8.11
C ILE A 561 -6.72 -24.46 9.63
N SER A 562 -7.13 -23.39 10.30
CA SER A 562 -7.20 -23.28 11.75
C SER A 562 -8.57 -22.78 12.19
N VAL A 563 -8.92 -23.05 13.44
CA VAL A 563 -10.01 -22.37 14.16
C VAL A 563 -9.40 -21.41 15.18
N PHE A 564 -9.98 -20.22 15.29
CA PHE A 564 -9.62 -19.16 16.23
C PHE A 564 -10.80 -18.90 17.15
N PHE A 565 -10.56 -18.70 18.44
CA PHE A 565 -11.61 -18.52 19.45
C PHE A 565 -11.57 -17.10 20.01
N ASP A 566 -12.75 -16.56 20.28
CA ASP A 566 -13.05 -15.28 20.93
C ASP A 566 -14.03 -15.55 22.08
N ARG A 567 -13.51 -16.09 23.19
CA ARG A 567 -14.29 -16.63 24.31
C ARG A 567 -14.87 -15.54 25.20
N ASP A 568 -14.23 -14.37 25.26
CA ASP A 568 -14.72 -13.23 26.02
C ASP A 568 -15.55 -12.26 25.17
N HIS A 569 -15.69 -12.54 23.87
CA HIS A 569 -16.48 -11.80 22.89
C HIS A 569 -16.01 -10.35 22.71
N ASP A 570 -14.74 -10.06 23.00
CA ASP A 570 -14.17 -8.72 22.86
C ASP A 570 -13.86 -8.36 21.39
N GLY A 571 -13.84 -9.35 20.49
CA GLY A 571 -13.55 -9.17 19.08
C GLY A 571 -12.10 -9.34 18.68
N VAL A 572 -11.31 -9.99 19.53
CA VAL A 572 -9.93 -10.37 19.28
C VAL A 572 -9.77 -11.85 19.62
N ALA A 573 -9.25 -12.64 18.69
CA ALA A 573 -8.99 -14.04 18.98
C ALA A 573 -7.80 -14.21 19.93
N GLU A 574 -8.02 -14.88 21.05
CA GLU A 574 -7.00 -15.16 22.07
C GLU A 574 -6.40 -16.57 21.96
N GLU A 575 -7.12 -17.50 21.33
CA GLU A 575 -6.69 -18.89 21.17
C GLU A 575 -6.86 -19.37 19.72
N SER A 576 -6.02 -20.30 19.28
CA SER A 576 -6.22 -20.99 18.00
C SER A 576 -5.79 -22.45 18.04
N LYS A 577 -6.42 -23.27 17.18
CA LYS A 577 -6.08 -24.68 16.95
C LYS A 577 -5.99 -24.95 15.46
N ARG A 578 -4.90 -25.59 15.02
CA ARG A 578 -4.78 -26.07 13.64
C ARG A 578 -5.65 -27.30 13.43
N LEU A 579 -6.46 -27.28 12.37
CA LEU A 579 -7.35 -28.37 12.00
C LEU A 579 -6.73 -29.20 10.87
N ILE A 580 -6.31 -28.54 9.78
CA ILE A 580 -5.69 -29.19 8.63
C ILE A 580 -4.33 -28.56 8.36
N SER A 581 -3.29 -29.37 8.24
CA SER A 581 -1.96 -28.94 7.77
C SER A 581 -1.81 -29.19 6.27
N ASP A 582 -1.00 -28.39 5.60
CA ASP A 582 -0.59 -28.55 4.19
C ASP A 582 -1.73 -28.79 3.17
N ILE A 583 -2.88 -28.12 3.35
CA ILE A 583 -4.04 -28.12 2.42
C ILE A 583 -3.86 -27.17 1.23
N ALA A 584 -2.68 -26.59 1.10
CA ALA A 584 -2.22 -25.79 -0.02
C ALA A 584 -0.68 -25.70 0.02
N PHE A 585 -0.08 -25.10 -1.01
CA PHE A 585 1.32 -24.70 -0.97
C PHE A 585 1.48 -23.42 -0.16
N GLY A 586 2.59 -23.29 0.57
CA GLY A 586 2.98 -22.03 1.20
C GLY A 586 3.67 -21.08 0.23
N PHE A 587 3.81 -19.82 0.62
CA PHE A 587 4.36 -18.74 -0.22
C PHE A 587 5.71 -19.02 -0.89
N LYS A 588 6.57 -19.80 -0.22
CA LYS A 588 7.86 -20.21 -0.77
C LYS A 588 7.68 -20.89 -2.13
N ASP A 589 6.71 -21.78 -2.22
CA ASP A 589 6.50 -22.63 -3.40
C ASP A 589 5.46 -22.00 -4.34
N ARG A 590 4.36 -21.45 -3.79
CA ARG A 590 3.28 -20.86 -4.58
C ARG A 590 2.53 -19.76 -3.80
N PRO A 591 2.11 -18.65 -4.44
CA PRO A 591 1.15 -17.75 -3.81
C PRO A 591 -0.21 -18.46 -3.72
N ALA A 592 -1.21 -17.83 -3.12
CA ALA A 592 -2.55 -18.39 -3.00
C ALA A 592 -3.33 -18.49 -4.34
N ASP A 593 -2.62 -18.48 -5.48
CA ASP A 593 -3.18 -18.63 -6.81
C ASP A 593 -3.54 -20.09 -7.09
N HIS A 594 -4.81 -20.39 -7.37
CA HIS A 594 -5.32 -21.72 -7.72
C HIS A 594 -4.94 -22.84 -6.72
N THR A 595 -4.83 -22.48 -5.44
CA THR A 595 -4.69 -23.41 -4.34
C THR A 595 -6.08 -23.79 -3.80
N THR A 596 -6.23 -24.01 -2.51
CA THR A 596 -7.54 -24.04 -1.88
C THR A 596 -8.02 -22.62 -1.55
N ASN A 597 -9.33 -22.43 -1.65
CA ASN A 597 -10.08 -21.19 -1.51
C ASN A 597 -11.37 -21.50 -0.78
N ASP A 598 -11.86 -20.53 -0.04
CA ASP A 598 -13.14 -20.52 0.68
C ASP A 598 -13.40 -21.74 1.57
N ILE A 599 -14.29 -21.56 2.54
CA ILE A 599 -14.85 -22.67 3.30
C ILE A 599 -16.30 -22.40 3.60
N THR A 600 -17.16 -23.40 3.38
CA THR A 600 -18.59 -23.29 3.65
C THR A 600 -19.03 -24.48 4.51
N ILE A 601 -19.87 -24.22 5.52
CA ILE A 601 -20.47 -25.30 6.31
C ILE A 601 -21.77 -25.78 5.67
N GLY A 602 -21.87 -27.09 5.43
CA GLY A 602 -23.09 -27.73 4.95
C GLY A 602 -24.04 -28.06 6.11
N ILE A 603 -25.33 -28.20 5.79
CA ILE A 603 -26.37 -28.63 6.74
C ILE A 603 -26.12 -30.06 7.30
N ASP A 604 -25.25 -30.83 6.66
CA ASP A 604 -24.81 -32.16 7.09
C ASP A 604 -23.64 -32.12 8.11
N GLY A 605 -23.25 -30.91 8.53
CA GLY A 605 -22.22 -30.66 9.54
C GLY A 605 -20.79 -30.88 9.03
N TRP A 606 -20.57 -30.87 7.72
CA TRP A 606 -19.23 -30.88 7.12
C TRP A 606 -18.81 -29.47 6.69
N ILE A 607 -17.51 -29.20 6.73
CA ILE A 607 -16.93 -28.02 6.11
C ILE A 607 -16.39 -28.41 4.74
N TYR A 608 -16.83 -27.70 3.71
CA TYR A 608 -16.45 -27.87 2.31
C TYR A 608 -15.44 -26.81 1.91
N ILE A 609 -14.46 -27.18 1.08
CA ILE A 609 -13.36 -26.33 0.63
C ILE A 609 -13.39 -26.29 -0.89
N ALA A 610 -13.33 -25.09 -1.47
CA ALA A 610 -13.19 -24.91 -2.91
C ALA A 610 -11.71 -25.15 -3.32
N GLY A 611 -11.46 -26.16 -4.14
CA GLY A 611 -10.12 -26.59 -4.53
C GLY A 611 -9.73 -26.20 -5.95
N GLY A 612 -8.59 -25.53 -6.09
CA GLY A 612 -7.93 -25.26 -7.36
C GLY A 612 -6.97 -26.37 -7.82
N ASP A 613 -6.53 -26.26 -9.06
CA ASP A 613 -5.85 -27.32 -9.82
C ASP A 613 -4.44 -27.62 -9.35
N PHE A 614 -3.76 -26.65 -8.73
CA PHE A 614 -2.47 -26.93 -8.11
C PHE A 614 -2.62 -27.82 -6.90
N GLY A 615 -3.73 -27.68 -6.16
CA GLY A 615 -4.07 -28.51 -5.02
C GLY A 615 -3.00 -28.54 -3.93
N PHE A 616 -2.70 -29.72 -3.43
CA PHE A 616 -1.79 -29.96 -2.31
C PHE A 616 -1.19 -31.36 -2.34
N MET A 617 -0.02 -31.52 -1.71
CA MET A 617 0.75 -32.77 -1.77
C MET A 617 0.49 -33.72 -0.62
N LYS A 618 0.19 -33.21 0.58
CA LYS A 618 0.03 -34.04 1.79
C LYS A 618 -0.75 -33.31 2.87
N ALA A 619 -2.00 -32.98 2.59
CA ALA A 619 -2.86 -32.39 3.61
C ALA A 619 -3.10 -33.40 4.73
N THR A 620 -3.05 -32.97 5.99
CA THR A 620 -3.19 -33.86 7.16
C THR A 620 -4.22 -33.31 8.14
N GLY A 621 -5.23 -34.12 8.46
CA GLY A 621 -6.26 -33.81 9.46
C GLY A 621 -5.83 -34.12 10.90
N THR A 622 -6.66 -33.75 11.87
CA THR A 622 -6.38 -33.94 13.30
C THR A 622 -6.37 -35.40 13.74
N ASP A 623 -7.02 -36.28 12.97
CA ASP A 623 -7.05 -37.73 13.14
C ASP A 623 -5.86 -38.44 12.46
N GLY A 624 -4.94 -37.68 11.85
CA GLY A 624 -3.80 -38.21 11.12
C GLY A 624 -4.12 -38.70 9.70
N ARG A 625 -5.37 -38.57 9.23
CA ARG A 625 -5.73 -38.88 7.85
C ARG A 625 -5.02 -37.92 6.91
N THR A 626 -4.42 -38.47 5.86
CA THR A 626 -3.70 -37.68 4.86
C THR A 626 -4.39 -37.74 3.51
N LEU A 627 -4.41 -36.63 2.78
CA LEU A 627 -4.94 -36.54 1.42
C LEU A 627 -3.91 -35.86 0.50
N GLN A 628 -3.82 -36.33 -0.73
CA GLN A 628 -3.08 -35.69 -1.82
C GLN A 628 -4.07 -35.44 -2.96
N HIS A 629 -4.10 -34.22 -3.51
CA HIS A 629 -5.00 -33.92 -4.60
C HIS A 629 -4.45 -32.84 -5.55
N ARG A 630 -4.70 -33.01 -6.86
CA ARG A 630 -4.45 -32.03 -7.93
C ARG A 630 -5.55 -32.14 -8.98
N GLY A 631 -5.78 -31.08 -9.74
CA GLY A 631 -6.85 -31.03 -10.75
C GLY A 631 -8.21 -30.55 -10.20
N GLY A 632 -8.18 -29.82 -9.08
CA GLY A 632 -9.29 -29.05 -8.53
C GLY A 632 -10.50 -29.89 -8.12
N GLY A 633 -11.55 -29.22 -7.66
CA GLY A 633 -12.79 -29.84 -7.18
C GLY A 633 -13.06 -29.44 -5.74
N VAL A 634 -13.86 -30.22 -5.03
CA VAL A 634 -14.29 -29.90 -3.67
C VAL A 634 -13.72 -30.92 -2.69
N ILE A 635 -13.18 -30.43 -1.58
CA ILE A 635 -12.66 -31.23 -0.47
C ILE A 635 -13.57 -30.98 0.73
N ARG A 636 -13.68 -31.92 1.67
CA ARG A 636 -14.40 -31.70 2.92
C ARG A 636 -13.72 -32.33 4.14
N PHE A 637 -14.05 -31.81 5.32
CA PHE A 637 -13.59 -32.31 6.61
C PHE A 637 -14.62 -31.99 7.71
N ARG A 638 -14.52 -32.65 8.86
CA ARG A 638 -15.37 -32.36 10.02
C ARG A 638 -14.89 -31.11 10.76
N PRO A 639 -15.77 -30.34 11.45
CA PRO A 639 -15.37 -29.14 12.18
C PRO A 639 -14.28 -29.32 13.24
N ASP A 640 -13.99 -30.55 13.68
CA ASP A 640 -12.89 -30.89 14.59
C ASP A 640 -11.55 -31.18 13.88
N GLY A 641 -11.52 -31.12 12.55
CA GLY A 641 -10.36 -31.42 11.70
C GLY A 641 -10.25 -32.88 11.23
N SER A 642 -11.18 -33.76 11.63
CA SER A 642 -11.15 -35.18 11.28
C SER A 642 -11.77 -35.47 9.92
N ASN A 643 -11.56 -36.69 9.42
CA ASN A 643 -12.20 -37.25 8.23
C ASN A 643 -11.97 -36.44 6.94
N LEU A 644 -10.77 -35.86 6.77
CA LEU A 644 -10.40 -35.15 5.55
C LEU A 644 -10.55 -36.03 4.29
N GLU A 645 -11.37 -35.61 3.33
CA GLU A 645 -11.67 -36.39 2.13
C GLU A 645 -12.04 -35.56 0.89
N LEU A 646 -11.88 -36.17 -0.29
CA LEU A 646 -12.28 -35.60 -1.56
C LEU A 646 -13.78 -35.78 -1.77
N PHE A 647 -14.49 -34.70 -2.07
CA PHE A 647 -15.92 -34.73 -2.39
C PHE A 647 -16.16 -34.79 -3.89
N SER A 648 -15.47 -33.97 -4.68
CA SER A 648 -15.54 -33.96 -6.15
C SER A 648 -14.20 -33.54 -6.76
N THR A 649 -14.02 -33.79 -8.06
CA THR A 649 -12.76 -33.49 -8.78
C THR A 649 -13.04 -32.83 -10.13
N GLY A 650 -11.99 -32.34 -10.78
CA GLY A 650 -12.01 -32.05 -12.21
C GLY A 650 -12.48 -30.65 -12.57
N THR A 651 -12.29 -29.69 -11.67
CA THR A 651 -12.38 -28.25 -11.96
C THR A 651 -11.00 -27.62 -11.97
N ARG A 652 -10.88 -26.38 -12.45
CA ARG A 652 -9.59 -25.70 -12.51
C ARG A 652 -9.33 -24.81 -11.29
N ASN A 653 -10.17 -23.82 -11.04
CA ASN A 653 -9.97 -22.84 -9.98
C ASN A 653 -11.32 -22.25 -9.57
N ILE A 654 -12.02 -22.98 -8.71
CA ILE A 654 -13.20 -22.51 -8.00
C ILE A 654 -12.79 -21.72 -6.76
N LEU A 655 -13.48 -20.62 -6.48
CA LEU A 655 -13.17 -19.71 -5.37
C LEU A 655 -14.21 -19.72 -4.26
N ALA A 656 -15.36 -20.35 -4.45
CA ALA A 656 -16.38 -20.57 -3.43
C ALA A 656 -17.29 -21.73 -3.80
N THR A 657 -18.02 -22.25 -2.82
CA THR A 657 -19.02 -23.30 -3.01
C THR A 657 -20.34 -22.92 -2.34
N PRO A 658 -21.17 -22.02 -2.92
CA PRO A 658 -22.52 -21.77 -2.41
C PRO A 658 -23.33 -23.07 -2.23
N ILE A 659 -23.77 -23.36 -0.99
CA ILE A 659 -24.50 -24.58 -0.64
C ILE A 659 -25.93 -24.23 -0.21
N SER A 660 -26.92 -24.92 -0.78
CA SER A 660 -28.32 -24.79 -0.38
C SER A 660 -28.61 -25.47 0.97
N PRO A 661 -29.74 -25.16 1.63
CA PRO A 661 -30.19 -25.91 2.81
C PRO A 661 -30.51 -27.39 2.57
N THR A 662 -30.57 -27.81 1.29
CA THR A 662 -30.76 -29.20 0.86
C THR A 662 -29.46 -29.85 0.37
N LEU A 663 -28.31 -29.20 0.62
CA LEU A 663 -26.96 -29.65 0.26
C LEU A 663 -26.67 -29.66 -1.25
N ASP A 664 -27.39 -28.86 -2.04
CA ASP A 664 -27.06 -28.62 -3.44
C ASP A 664 -25.93 -27.60 -3.52
N MET A 665 -24.85 -27.95 -4.22
CA MET A 665 -23.62 -27.17 -4.21
C MET A 665 -23.26 -26.68 -5.60
N PHE A 666 -22.92 -25.41 -5.70
CA PHE A 666 -22.63 -24.76 -6.97
C PHE A 666 -21.27 -24.05 -6.93
N ALA A 667 -20.66 -23.79 -8.09
CA ALA A 667 -19.52 -22.87 -8.16
C ALA A 667 -19.31 -22.32 -9.57
N ARG A 668 -18.68 -21.15 -9.66
CA ARG A 668 -18.03 -20.69 -10.88
C ARG A 668 -16.60 -21.22 -10.93
N ASP A 669 -16.24 -21.88 -12.03
CA ASP A 669 -14.89 -22.35 -12.32
C ASP A 669 -14.22 -21.46 -13.36
N ASN A 670 -12.96 -21.08 -13.09
CA ASN A 670 -12.11 -20.32 -14.00
C ASN A 670 -11.25 -21.29 -14.82
N THR A 671 -11.63 -21.59 -16.06
CA THR A 671 -11.02 -22.64 -16.91
C THR A 671 -9.95 -22.10 -17.89
N ASN A 672 -9.11 -23.00 -18.44
CA ASN A 672 -8.20 -22.71 -19.56
C ASN A 672 -7.92 -23.94 -20.45
N ASP A 673 -8.85 -24.87 -20.57
CA ASP A 673 -8.70 -26.20 -21.20
C ASP A 673 -8.64 -26.23 -22.74
N GLY A 674 -8.23 -25.12 -23.36
CA GLY A 674 -8.04 -25.03 -24.80
C GLY A 674 -9.30 -24.73 -25.61
N GLY A 675 -10.41 -24.38 -24.94
CA GLY A 675 -11.57 -23.67 -25.52
C GLY A 675 -11.51 -22.14 -25.37
N GLY A 676 -10.66 -21.63 -24.46
CA GLY A 676 -10.59 -20.22 -24.10
C GLY A 676 -10.17 -20.05 -22.65
N TRP A 677 -10.29 -18.82 -22.13
CA TRP A 677 -10.18 -18.51 -20.70
C TRP A 677 -11.57 -18.16 -20.19
N ASP A 678 -12.37 -19.21 -19.97
CA ASP A 678 -13.82 -19.08 -19.77
C ASP A 678 -14.21 -19.27 -18.30
N VAL A 679 -15.39 -18.77 -17.97
CA VAL A 679 -16.06 -18.99 -16.68
C VAL A 679 -17.20 -19.95 -16.89
N ARG A 680 -17.21 -21.03 -16.13
CA ARG A 680 -18.25 -22.06 -16.21
C ARG A 680 -18.95 -22.23 -14.89
N PHE A 681 -20.21 -22.63 -14.93
CA PHE A 681 -21.03 -22.83 -13.74
C PHE A 681 -21.29 -24.31 -13.51
N HIS A 682 -20.95 -24.81 -12.33
CA HIS A 682 -21.03 -26.23 -11.99
C HIS A 682 -22.05 -26.48 -10.89
N HIS A 683 -22.64 -27.67 -10.91
CA HIS A 683 -23.31 -28.29 -9.76
C HIS A 683 -22.53 -29.53 -9.36
N PHE A 684 -22.24 -29.70 -8.07
CA PHE A 684 -21.41 -30.78 -7.54
C PHE A 684 -22.25 -31.81 -6.80
N THR A 685 -21.95 -33.09 -7.06
CA THR A 685 -22.47 -34.22 -6.30
C THR A 685 -21.30 -35.04 -5.77
N PRO A 686 -21.49 -35.87 -4.73
CA PRO A 686 -20.41 -36.72 -4.24
C PRO A 686 -19.80 -37.58 -5.37
N LEU A 687 -18.47 -37.61 -5.42
CA LEU A 687 -17.64 -38.33 -6.37
C LEU A 687 -17.75 -37.87 -7.84
N SER A 688 -18.32 -36.68 -8.11
CA SER A 688 -18.36 -36.14 -9.48
C SER A 688 -16.97 -35.79 -10.02
N ASP A 689 -16.73 -36.07 -11.31
CA ASP A 689 -15.57 -35.61 -12.07
C ASP A 689 -16.03 -34.62 -13.15
N HIS A 690 -15.54 -33.38 -13.09
CA HIS A 690 -15.90 -32.30 -14.01
C HIS A 690 -14.96 -32.16 -15.22
N GLY A 691 -13.99 -33.06 -15.35
CA GLY A 691 -13.25 -33.30 -16.59
C GLY A 691 -11.98 -32.46 -16.81
N TYR A 692 -11.72 -31.41 -16.03
CA TYR A 692 -10.45 -30.70 -16.10
C TYR A 692 -9.30 -31.52 -15.45
N PRO A 693 -8.05 -31.47 -15.95
CA PRO A 693 -7.60 -30.84 -17.19
C PRO A 693 -7.63 -31.77 -18.41
N ARG A 694 -8.16 -32.98 -18.27
CA ARG A 694 -7.85 -34.09 -19.19
C ARG A 694 -8.96 -34.44 -20.17
N LEU A 695 -10.21 -34.37 -19.74
CA LEU A 695 -11.35 -34.92 -20.46
C LEU A 695 -12.10 -33.86 -21.27
N TYR A 696 -12.10 -32.62 -20.81
CA TYR A 696 -13.04 -31.61 -21.29
C TYR A 696 -13.05 -31.39 -22.82
N LYS A 697 -11.86 -31.30 -23.46
CA LYS A 697 -11.77 -30.99 -24.89
C LYS A 697 -12.07 -32.16 -25.83
N ASN A 698 -11.72 -33.38 -25.44
CA ASN A 698 -11.70 -34.53 -26.34
C ASN A 698 -12.58 -35.71 -25.89
N PHE A 699 -13.09 -35.67 -24.66
CA PHE A 699 -13.82 -36.75 -24.01
C PHE A 699 -15.07 -36.21 -23.31
N GLU A 700 -15.83 -35.37 -24.03
CA GLU A 700 -17.02 -34.68 -23.51
C GLU A 700 -18.03 -35.64 -22.87
N LYS A 701 -18.11 -36.91 -23.28
CA LYS A 701 -19.08 -37.87 -22.74
C LYS A 701 -18.60 -38.60 -21.47
N GLU A 702 -17.39 -38.32 -20.99
CA GLU A 702 -16.75 -39.05 -19.89
C GLU A 702 -16.66 -38.23 -18.58
N HIS A 703 -17.29 -37.05 -18.52
CA HIS A 703 -17.30 -36.20 -17.32
C HIS A 703 -18.64 -35.49 -17.14
N ILE A 704 -18.86 -34.93 -15.94
CA ILE A 704 -20.00 -34.07 -15.63
C ILE A 704 -19.80 -32.71 -16.28
N HIS A 705 -20.78 -32.31 -17.10
CA HIS A 705 -20.76 -31.02 -17.79
C HIS A 705 -21.07 -29.88 -16.83
N PRO A 706 -20.50 -28.68 -17.06
CA PRO A 706 -21.02 -27.50 -16.41
C PRO A 706 -22.47 -27.27 -16.84
N LEU A 707 -23.24 -26.63 -15.98
CA LEU A 707 -24.60 -26.19 -16.26
C LEU A 707 -24.64 -25.10 -17.33
N ALA A 708 -23.59 -24.27 -17.38
CA ALA A 708 -23.45 -23.19 -18.35
C ALA A 708 -21.98 -22.83 -18.58
N ASP A 709 -21.68 -22.39 -19.80
CA ASP A 709 -20.43 -21.71 -20.16
C ASP A 709 -20.76 -20.25 -20.44
N TYR A 710 -20.09 -19.35 -19.71
CA TYR A 710 -20.33 -17.94 -19.86
C TYR A 710 -19.34 -17.26 -20.79
N GLY A 711 -18.23 -17.90 -21.16
CA GLY A 711 -17.09 -17.28 -21.83
C GLY A 711 -16.22 -16.46 -20.87
N GLY A 712 -15.46 -15.49 -21.39
CA GLY A 712 -14.48 -14.72 -20.63
C GLY A 712 -15.01 -14.07 -19.34
N GLY A 713 -14.23 -14.14 -18.26
CA GLY A 713 -14.59 -13.60 -16.95
C GLY A 713 -13.55 -13.97 -15.90
N SER A 714 -13.88 -13.75 -14.63
CA SER A 714 -13.04 -14.16 -13.51
C SER A 714 -13.93 -14.42 -12.30
N GLY A 715 -14.46 -15.64 -12.16
CA GLY A 715 -15.27 -16.04 -11.02
C GLY A 715 -14.49 -15.92 -9.70
N CYS A 716 -15.14 -15.43 -8.65
CA CYS A 716 -14.57 -15.25 -7.31
C CYS A 716 -15.46 -15.91 -6.25
N GLY A 717 -15.59 -15.30 -5.07
CA GLY A 717 -16.40 -15.82 -3.97
C GLY A 717 -17.90 -15.88 -4.27
N GLY A 718 -18.71 -16.32 -3.31
CA GLY A 718 -20.14 -16.53 -3.52
C GLY A 718 -20.87 -17.04 -2.29
N VAL A 719 -22.20 -16.90 -2.32
CA VAL A 719 -23.10 -17.24 -1.20
C VAL A 719 -24.40 -17.83 -1.74
N TYR A 720 -25.03 -18.73 -0.99
CA TYR A 720 -26.39 -19.16 -1.27
C TYR A 720 -27.37 -18.34 -0.44
N ILE A 721 -28.30 -17.63 -1.09
CA ILE A 721 -29.24 -16.77 -0.38
C ILE A 721 -30.58 -17.49 -0.24
N HIS A 722 -30.97 -17.75 1.01
CA HIS A 722 -32.30 -18.24 1.39
C HIS A 722 -32.75 -17.54 2.67
N GLU A 723 -33.21 -16.30 2.52
CA GLU A 723 -33.48 -15.39 3.63
C GLU A 723 -34.87 -14.75 3.51
N PRO A 724 -35.64 -14.61 4.60
CA PRO A 724 -37.06 -14.23 4.56
C PRO A 724 -37.31 -12.80 4.05
N GLY A 725 -36.33 -11.91 4.13
CA GLY A 725 -36.46 -10.56 3.59
C GLY A 725 -36.39 -10.48 2.06
N PHE A 726 -35.89 -11.53 1.39
CA PHE A 726 -35.66 -11.49 -0.05
C PHE A 726 -36.93 -11.84 -0.84
N PRO A 727 -37.35 -11.03 -1.83
CA PRO A 727 -38.40 -11.40 -2.78
C PRO A 727 -38.07 -12.70 -3.49
N ASP A 728 -39.08 -13.52 -3.82
CA ASP A 728 -38.90 -14.84 -4.44
C ASP A 728 -37.99 -14.83 -5.68
N GLU A 729 -37.99 -13.76 -6.48
CA GLU A 729 -37.10 -13.61 -7.64
C GLU A 729 -35.61 -13.65 -7.27
N TRP A 730 -35.24 -13.12 -6.10
CA TRP A 730 -33.86 -13.03 -5.62
C TRP A 730 -33.55 -14.01 -4.49
N ASN A 731 -34.46 -14.94 -4.20
CA ASN A 731 -34.34 -15.85 -3.08
C ASN A 731 -34.10 -17.29 -3.55
N LYS A 732 -33.69 -18.17 -2.62
CA LYS A 732 -33.50 -19.62 -2.83
C LYS A 732 -32.60 -19.92 -4.04
N ALA A 733 -31.48 -19.23 -4.13
CA ALA A 733 -30.60 -19.31 -5.28
C ALA A 733 -29.11 -19.20 -4.90
N PRO A 734 -28.21 -19.81 -5.70
CA PRO A 734 -26.78 -19.58 -5.58
C PRO A 734 -26.41 -18.25 -6.23
N PHE A 735 -25.54 -17.50 -5.55
CA PHE A 735 -24.96 -16.25 -6.02
C PHE A 735 -23.44 -16.36 -6.08
N THR A 736 -22.83 -15.83 -7.14
CA THR A 736 -21.37 -15.84 -7.29
C THR A 736 -20.84 -14.52 -7.82
N CYS A 737 -19.70 -14.08 -7.29
CA CYS A 737 -18.98 -12.91 -7.75
C CYS A 737 -18.25 -13.22 -9.07
N ASP A 738 -18.18 -12.22 -9.95
CA ASP A 738 -17.31 -12.24 -11.12
C ASP A 738 -16.57 -10.91 -11.26
N TRP A 739 -15.26 -11.00 -11.00
CA TRP A 739 -14.32 -9.88 -11.02
C TRP A 739 -14.17 -9.27 -12.41
N GLY A 740 -14.24 -10.09 -13.46
CA GLY A 740 -14.16 -9.65 -14.86
C GLY A 740 -15.46 -9.02 -15.37
N ARG A 741 -16.60 -9.42 -14.79
CA ARG A 741 -17.94 -8.95 -15.20
C ARG A 741 -18.60 -7.96 -14.25
N ALA A 742 -17.88 -7.56 -13.21
CA ALA A 742 -18.24 -6.49 -12.27
C ALA A 742 -19.62 -6.71 -11.63
N GLY A 743 -19.75 -7.78 -10.83
CA GLY A 743 -20.88 -7.93 -9.92
C GLY A 743 -21.01 -9.28 -9.23
N LEU A 744 -21.95 -9.35 -8.29
CA LEU A 744 -22.54 -10.55 -7.73
C LEU A 744 -23.70 -10.98 -8.63
N PHE A 745 -23.74 -12.24 -9.06
CA PHE A 745 -24.71 -12.75 -10.00
C PHE A 745 -25.57 -13.84 -9.38
N ARG A 746 -26.89 -13.67 -9.46
CA ARG A 746 -27.91 -14.67 -9.13
C ARG A 746 -28.03 -15.68 -10.26
N HIS A 747 -27.97 -16.96 -9.94
CA HIS A 747 -28.16 -18.04 -10.91
C HIS A 747 -29.57 -18.61 -10.81
N THR A 748 -30.24 -18.75 -11.96
CA THR A 748 -31.58 -19.35 -12.02
C THR A 748 -31.44 -20.82 -12.43
N VAL A 749 -31.65 -21.73 -11.48
CA VAL A 749 -31.50 -23.17 -11.70
C VAL A 749 -32.79 -23.92 -11.46
N GLU A 750 -33.03 -24.96 -12.26
CA GLU A 750 -34.16 -25.88 -12.10
C GLU A 750 -33.65 -27.32 -12.00
N PRO A 751 -34.22 -28.15 -11.13
CA PRO A 751 -33.90 -29.57 -11.08
C PRO A 751 -34.09 -30.26 -12.44
N LEU A 752 -33.14 -31.10 -12.82
CA LEU A 752 -33.16 -31.94 -14.01
C LEU A 752 -32.56 -33.32 -13.67
N GLY A 753 -33.43 -34.27 -13.31
CA GLY A 753 -32.98 -35.59 -12.86
C GLY A 753 -32.19 -35.49 -11.56
N ALA A 754 -30.94 -36.00 -11.57
CA ALA A 754 -30.03 -35.96 -10.42
C ALA A 754 -29.10 -34.73 -10.40
N THR A 755 -29.33 -33.77 -11.29
CA THR A 755 -28.57 -32.50 -11.38
C THR A 755 -29.53 -31.34 -11.63
N PHE A 756 -29.00 -30.19 -12.03
CA PHE A 756 -29.76 -29.01 -12.40
C PHE A 756 -29.52 -28.64 -13.86
N LYS A 757 -30.34 -27.75 -14.39
CA LYS A 757 -30.04 -26.95 -15.60
C LYS A 757 -30.09 -25.48 -15.23
N GLU A 758 -29.32 -24.65 -15.92
CA GLU A 758 -29.53 -23.21 -15.88
C GLU A 758 -30.80 -22.87 -16.68
N ALA A 759 -31.83 -22.37 -16.01
CA ALA A 759 -33.13 -22.07 -16.62
C ALA A 759 -33.15 -20.68 -17.27
N ALA A 760 -32.28 -19.76 -16.82
CA ALA A 760 -32.10 -18.44 -17.40
C ALA A 760 -30.67 -17.93 -17.12
N ALA A 761 -30.18 -17.06 -18.01
CA ALA A 761 -28.88 -16.42 -17.86
C ALA A 761 -28.76 -15.71 -16.50
N PRO A 762 -27.55 -15.68 -15.90
CA PRO A 762 -27.36 -15.15 -14.55
C PRO A 762 -27.68 -13.65 -14.49
N GLN A 763 -28.51 -13.26 -13.52
CA GLN A 763 -28.93 -11.87 -13.32
C GLN A 763 -27.94 -11.17 -12.37
N LYS A 764 -27.54 -9.95 -12.70
CA LYS A 764 -26.66 -9.17 -11.83
C LYS A 764 -27.46 -8.64 -10.64
N PHE A 765 -27.07 -9.02 -9.43
CA PHE A 765 -27.65 -8.54 -8.18
C PHE A 765 -26.96 -7.24 -7.74
N ILE A 766 -25.74 -7.35 -7.22
CA ILE A 766 -24.96 -6.18 -6.80
C ILE A 766 -23.87 -5.93 -7.84
N LYS A 767 -23.98 -4.84 -8.58
CA LYS A 767 -22.91 -4.37 -9.48
C LYS A 767 -21.90 -3.62 -8.64
N VAL A 768 -20.63 -4.01 -8.75
CA VAL A 768 -19.47 -3.29 -8.21
C VAL A 768 -18.27 -3.59 -9.09
N SER A 769 -17.27 -2.71 -9.10
CA SER A 769 -16.00 -3.02 -9.75
C SER A 769 -15.24 -4.05 -8.91
N ARG A 770 -14.68 -5.07 -9.57
CA ARG A 770 -13.78 -6.08 -8.97
C ARG A 770 -14.32 -6.67 -7.64
N PRO A 771 -15.51 -7.29 -7.63
CA PRO A 771 -15.98 -8.01 -6.46
C PRO A 771 -15.04 -9.17 -6.12
N THR A 772 -14.82 -9.41 -4.83
CA THR A 772 -13.98 -10.51 -4.34
C THR A 772 -14.82 -11.63 -3.74
N ASP A 773 -15.83 -11.28 -2.95
CA ASP A 773 -16.67 -12.22 -2.22
C ASP A 773 -17.96 -11.56 -1.72
N ALA A 774 -18.93 -12.36 -1.29
CA ALA A 774 -20.15 -11.89 -0.64
C ALA A 774 -20.67 -12.91 0.36
N ASP A 775 -21.35 -12.43 1.40
CA ASP A 775 -22.06 -13.26 2.37
C ASP A 775 -23.35 -12.59 2.86
N VAL A 776 -24.23 -13.34 3.54
CA VAL A 776 -25.53 -12.89 4.03
C VAL A 776 -25.72 -13.20 5.52
N ASP A 777 -26.28 -12.25 6.29
CA ASP A 777 -26.60 -12.47 7.70
C ASP A 777 -28.03 -13.04 7.91
N GLY A 778 -28.32 -13.45 9.16
CA GLY A 778 -29.64 -13.94 9.57
C GLY A 778 -30.69 -12.84 9.74
N MET A 779 -30.37 -11.62 9.30
CA MET A 779 -31.24 -10.44 9.28
C MET A 779 -31.56 -10.02 7.84
N SER A 780 -31.22 -10.86 6.85
CA SER A 780 -31.43 -10.62 5.42
C SER A 780 -30.64 -9.42 4.87
N ALA A 781 -29.45 -9.13 5.39
CA ALA A 781 -28.51 -8.18 4.79
C ALA A 781 -27.36 -8.91 4.09
N VAL A 782 -27.07 -8.51 2.85
CA VAL A 782 -25.94 -9.03 2.06
C VAL A 782 -24.78 -8.07 2.11
N TYR A 783 -23.59 -8.59 2.36
CA TYR A 783 -22.34 -7.84 2.37
C TYR A 783 -21.49 -8.30 1.19
N GLN A 784 -21.10 -7.38 0.31
CA GLN A 784 -20.21 -7.68 -0.81
C GLN A 784 -18.89 -6.92 -0.68
N ALA A 785 -17.79 -7.67 -0.64
CA ALA A 785 -16.44 -7.14 -0.71
C ALA A 785 -16.02 -6.86 -2.15
N ALA A 786 -15.33 -5.74 -2.36
CA ALA A 786 -14.88 -5.30 -3.67
C ALA A 786 -13.63 -4.42 -3.58
N TRP A 787 -12.86 -4.34 -4.67
CA TRP A 787 -11.72 -3.43 -4.78
C TRP A 787 -11.99 -2.29 -5.75
N LYS A 788 -11.31 -1.15 -5.56
CA LYS A 788 -11.48 0.02 -6.43
C LYS A 788 -10.59 -0.12 -7.69
N GLY A 789 -11.12 0.20 -8.86
CA GLY A 789 -10.36 0.12 -10.13
C GLY A 789 -9.23 1.17 -10.23
N PRO A 790 -8.08 0.86 -10.90
CA PRO A 790 -7.69 -0.42 -11.46
C PRO A 790 -6.91 -1.29 -10.45
N ALA A 791 -7.61 -1.94 -9.54
CA ALA A 791 -7.08 -3.05 -8.75
C ALA A 791 -6.45 -4.14 -9.63
N THR A 792 -5.28 -4.63 -9.22
CA THR A 792 -4.52 -5.70 -9.90
C THR A 792 -4.41 -6.93 -8.98
N PHE A 793 -3.96 -8.08 -9.48
CA PHE A 793 -3.73 -9.28 -8.65
C PHE A 793 -2.55 -9.15 -7.66
N ASN A 794 -1.94 -7.97 -7.57
CA ASN A 794 -0.82 -7.62 -6.69
C ASN A 794 -1.15 -6.36 -5.87
N TRP A 795 -0.35 -6.12 -4.83
CA TRP A 795 -0.37 -4.87 -4.06
C TRP A 795 -0.28 -3.64 -4.97
N ALA A 796 -1.31 -2.79 -4.90
CA ALA A 796 -1.46 -1.56 -5.67
C ALA A 796 -1.41 -0.29 -4.79
N GLY A 797 -0.91 -0.42 -3.55
CA GLY A 797 -0.89 0.67 -2.55
C GLY A 797 -2.00 0.54 -1.51
N PRO A 798 -1.96 1.34 -0.43
CA PRO A 798 -2.83 1.15 0.73
C PRO A 798 -4.30 1.48 0.50
N ASP A 799 -4.64 2.27 -0.51
CA ASP A 799 -5.99 2.86 -0.65
C ASP A 799 -6.93 1.96 -1.47
N GLN A 800 -7.03 0.68 -1.10
CA GLN A 800 -7.81 -0.32 -1.84
C GLN A 800 -8.86 -1.00 -0.96
N GLY A 801 -10.02 -1.27 -1.57
CA GLY A 801 -11.08 -2.06 -0.96
C GLY A 801 -12.28 -1.25 -0.46
N TYR A 802 -13.44 -1.88 -0.45
CA TYR A 802 -14.65 -1.42 0.23
C TYR A 802 -15.62 -2.59 0.36
N ILE A 803 -16.62 -2.43 1.23
CA ILE A 803 -17.71 -3.39 1.44
C ILE A 803 -19.02 -2.64 1.28
N VAL A 804 -19.89 -3.15 0.41
CA VAL A 804 -21.25 -2.66 0.23
C VAL A 804 -22.18 -3.56 1.05
N ARG A 805 -23.11 -2.96 1.79
CA ARG A 805 -24.22 -3.67 2.42
C ARG A 805 -25.50 -3.40 1.64
N VAL A 806 -26.30 -4.44 1.40
CA VAL A 806 -27.55 -4.38 0.64
C VAL A 806 -28.66 -5.04 1.43
N THR A 807 -29.79 -4.34 1.58
CA THR A 807 -30.97 -4.80 2.32
C THR A 807 -32.25 -4.68 1.47
N PRO A 808 -33.25 -5.54 1.67
CA PRO A 808 -34.58 -5.37 1.10
C PRO A 808 -35.28 -4.12 1.68
N LYS A 809 -35.82 -3.28 0.82
CA LYS A 809 -36.51 -2.05 1.22
C LYS A 809 -37.78 -2.36 2.01
N GLY A 810 -37.95 -1.67 3.14
CA GLY A 810 -39.14 -1.78 3.97
C GLY A 810 -39.28 -3.11 4.72
N TYR A 811 -38.28 -4.00 4.62
CA TYR A 811 -38.23 -5.21 5.44
C TYR A 811 -37.68 -4.89 6.82
N THR A 812 -38.36 -5.36 7.86
CA THR A 812 -37.88 -5.29 9.24
C THR A 812 -37.65 -6.72 9.72
N PRO A 813 -36.41 -7.15 9.95
CA PRO A 813 -36.12 -8.51 10.40
C PRO A 813 -36.66 -8.74 11.82
N GLU A 814 -37.13 -9.95 12.08
CA GLU A 814 -37.47 -10.39 13.43
C GLU A 814 -36.23 -10.34 14.33
N PRO A 815 -36.36 -10.05 15.63
CA PRO A 815 -35.23 -10.13 16.57
C PRO A 815 -34.50 -11.46 16.46
N LEU A 816 -33.17 -11.42 16.52
CA LEU A 816 -32.36 -12.64 16.51
C LEU A 816 -32.57 -13.42 17.82
N PRO A 817 -32.87 -14.73 17.78
CA PRO A 817 -32.95 -15.55 18.97
C PRO A 817 -31.61 -15.62 19.72
N GLU A 818 -31.65 -15.67 21.05
CA GLU A 818 -30.48 -16.00 21.86
C GLU A 818 -30.26 -17.52 21.86
N PHE A 819 -29.76 -18.07 20.75
CA PHE A 819 -29.66 -19.52 20.51
C PHE A 819 -29.04 -20.29 21.70
N GLU A 820 -27.97 -19.78 22.30
CA GLU A 820 -27.29 -20.43 23.43
C GLU A 820 -28.18 -20.60 24.67
N LYS A 821 -29.22 -19.78 24.82
CA LYS A 821 -30.17 -19.83 25.96
C LYS A 821 -31.46 -20.62 25.66
N MET A 822 -31.66 -21.06 24.43
CA MET A 822 -32.85 -21.85 24.03
C MET A 822 -32.76 -23.27 24.58
N SER A 823 -33.90 -23.93 24.84
CA SER A 823 -33.90 -25.38 25.15
C SER A 823 -33.57 -26.20 23.89
N ASP A 824 -33.25 -27.48 24.04
CA ASP A 824 -32.98 -28.36 22.89
C ASP A 824 -34.23 -28.46 21.99
N GLU A 825 -35.44 -28.54 22.57
CA GLU A 825 -36.70 -28.55 21.81
C GLU A 825 -36.91 -27.26 21.02
N ALA A 826 -36.67 -26.10 21.65
CA ALA A 826 -36.79 -24.81 20.98
C ALA A 826 -35.76 -24.64 19.85
N LEU A 827 -34.55 -25.20 20.00
CA LEU A 827 -33.55 -25.22 18.94
C LEU A 827 -33.95 -26.13 17.78
N VAL A 828 -34.61 -27.27 18.06
CA VAL A 828 -35.18 -28.15 17.03
C VAL A 828 -36.30 -27.43 16.28
N GLU A 829 -37.20 -26.73 16.97
CA GLU A 829 -38.23 -25.90 16.34
C GLU A 829 -37.60 -24.80 15.45
N ALA A 830 -36.50 -24.21 15.89
CA ALA A 830 -35.79 -23.19 15.12
C ALA A 830 -35.14 -23.71 13.82
N LEU A 831 -35.05 -25.03 13.61
CA LEU A 831 -34.61 -25.60 12.34
C LEU A 831 -35.59 -25.31 11.20
N ASP A 832 -36.88 -25.12 11.51
CA ASP A 832 -37.93 -24.76 10.55
C ASP A 832 -37.97 -23.26 10.21
N SER A 833 -36.96 -22.50 10.65
CA SER A 833 -36.81 -21.08 10.32
C SER A 833 -36.81 -20.84 8.80
N PRO A 834 -37.46 -19.77 8.31
CA PRO A 834 -37.40 -19.38 6.89
C PRO A 834 -36.05 -18.76 6.50
N SER A 835 -35.17 -18.49 7.46
CA SER A 835 -33.78 -18.07 7.26
C SER A 835 -32.83 -19.26 7.39
N HIS A 836 -32.07 -19.53 6.33
CA HIS A 836 -31.04 -20.57 6.32
C HIS A 836 -29.95 -20.31 7.36
N ILE A 837 -29.56 -19.04 7.53
CA ILE A 837 -28.51 -18.66 8.49
C ILE A 837 -28.98 -18.94 9.93
N ARG A 838 -30.24 -18.66 10.26
CA ARG A 838 -30.82 -18.98 11.57
C ARG A 838 -30.96 -20.49 11.79
N THR A 839 -31.37 -21.25 10.77
CA THR A 839 -31.42 -22.73 10.83
C THR A 839 -30.05 -23.31 11.12
N LEU A 840 -29.00 -22.85 10.43
CA LEU A 840 -27.63 -23.27 10.70
C LEU A 840 -27.18 -22.87 12.11
N ALA A 841 -27.45 -21.63 12.56
CA ALA A 841 -27.08 -21.20 13.90
C ALA A 841 -27.72 -22.07 15.01
N ALA A 842 -29.01 -22.42 14.86
CA ALA A 842 -29.71 -23.32 15.78
C ALA A 842 -29.10 -24.72 15.77
N GLN A 843 -28.89 -25.30 14.58
CA GLN A 843 -28.27 -26.62 14.44
C GLN A 843 -26.87 -26.67 15.06
N ARG A 844 -26.04 -25.66 14.77
CA ARG A 844 -24.67 -25.58 15.29
C ARG A 844 -24.65 -25.46 16.81
N THR A 845 -25.62 -24.75 17.38
CA THR A 845 -25.81 -24.68 18.84
C THR A 845 -26.12 -26.05 19.43
N LEU A 846 -27.07 -26.80 18.85
CA LEU A 846 -27.37 -28.18 19.27
C LEU A 846 -26.12 -29.06 19.22
N LEU A 847 -25.37 -29.04 18.10
CA LEU A 847 -24.18 -29.87 17.92
C LEU A 847 -23.00 -29.51 18.83
N ARG A 848 -22.98 -28.31 19.44
CA ARG A 848 -21.97 -27.91 20.42
C ARG A 848 -22.28 -28.39 21.84
N ARG A 849 -23.55 -28.66 22.15
CA ARG A 849 -23.93 -29.16 23.47
C ARG A 849 -23.38 -30.58 23.62
N ALA A 850 -22.80 -30.86 24.79
CA ALA A 850 -22.47 -32.25 25.13
C ALA A 850 -23.77 -33.05 25.17
N ASP A 851 -23.77 -34.29 24.68
CA ASP A 851 -24.95 -35.16 24.66
C ASP A 851 -25.69 -35.09 26.02
N SER A 852 -26.79 -34.33 26.05
CA SER A 852 -27.70 -34.30 27.18
C SER A 852 -28.46 -35.63 27.14
N ILE A 853 -28.44 -36.36 28.25
CA ILE A 853 -29.15 -37.65 28.41
C ILE A 853 -30.67 -37.49 28.20
N GLU A 854 -31.19 -36.25 28.10
CA GLU A 854 -32.61 -35.94 27.94
C GLU A 854 -33.19 -36.29 26.55
N LEU A 855 -32.38 -36.45 25.50
CA LEU A 855 -32.89 -36.70 24.14
C LEU A 855 -33.26 -38.16 23.82
N THR A 856 -33.14 -39.11 24.78
CA THR A 856 -33.52 -40.53 24.52
C THR A 856 -34.81 -41.00 25.18
N GLU A 857 -35.56 -40.12 25.86
CA GLU A 857 -36.87 -40.48 26.46
C GLU A 857 -37.98 -39.47 26.11
N SER A 858 -38.35 -39.36 24.83
CA SER A 858 -39.63 -38.76 24.42
C SER A 858 -40.23 -39.46 23.21
#